data_AF-A0A732Y2H2-F1
#
_entry.id   AF-A0A732Y2H2-F1
#
_cell.length_a   1.000
_cell.length_b   1.000
_cell.length_c   1.000
_cell.angle_alpha   90.00
_cell.angle_beta   90.00
_cell.angle_gamma   90.00
#
_symmetry.space_group_name_H-M   'P 1'
#
loop_
_entity.id
_entity.type
_entity.pdbx_description
1 polymer ?
#
loop_
_entity_poly.entity_id
_entity_poly.type
_entity_poly.pdbx_seq_one_letter_code
_entity_poly.pdbx_strand_id
1 'polypeptide(L)'
;MTNYSLRARMMILILAPTVLIGLLLSIFFVVHRYNDLQRQLEDAGASIIEPLAVSSEYGMNLQNRESIGQLISVLHRRHSDIVRAISVYDDHNRLFVTSNFHLDPSQMQLPAGAPFPRRLSVDRHGDIMILRTPIISESYSPDESAIADAKNTKNMLGYVALELDLKSVRLQQYKEIFISSVMMLFCIGIALIFGWRLMRDVTGPIRNMVNTVDRIRRGQLDSRVEGFMLGELDMLKNGINSMAMSLAAYHEEMQHNIDQATSDLRETLEQMEIQNVELDLAKKRAQEAARIKSEFLANMSHELRTPLNGVIGFTRLTLKTELNPTQRDHLNTIERSANNLLAIINDVLDFSKLEAGKLILESIPFPLRNTLDEVVTLLAHSSHDKGLELTLNIKNDVPDNVIGDPLRLQQVITNLVGNAIKFTESGNIDILVEKRALSNTKVQIEVQIRDTGIGIPERDQSRLFQAFRQADASISRRHGGTGLGLVITQKLVNEMGGDISFHSQPNRGSTFWFHINLDLNPNVIIDGPSTACLAGKRLAYVEPNATAAQCTLDLLSDTPVEVVYSPTFSALPLAHYDIMILSVPVTFREPLTMQHERLAKAASMTDFLLLALPCHAQINAEKLKQGGAAACLLKPLTSTRLLPALTEYCQLNHHPEPLLMDTSKITMTVMAVDDNPANLKLIGALLEDKVQHVELCDSGHQAVDRAKQMQFDLILMDIQMPDMDGIRACELIHQLPHQQQTPVIAVTAHAMAGQKEKLLSAGMNDYLAKPIEEEKL
;
A
#
# COMPACT_ATOMS: atom_id res chain seq x y z
N MET A 1 49.59 -20.44 28.34
CA MET A 1 50.95 -20.89 28.71
C MET A 1 51.94 -20.40 27.66
N THR A 2 52.86 -19.54 28.11
CA THR A 2 54.13 -19.08 27.47
C THR A 2 54.09 -18.44 26.07
N ASN A 3 53.75 -17.14 26.04
CA ASN A 3 53.95 -16.18 24.93
C ASN A 3 55.45 -15.91 24.67
N TYR A 4 56.19 -16.92 24.24
CA TYR A 4 57.52 -16.69 23.67
C TYR A 4 57.39 -16.54 22.15
N SER A 5 57.90 -15.43 21.61
CA SER A 5 58.02 -15.24 20.17
C SER A 5 58.73 -16.43 19.52
N LEU A 6 58.33 -16.83 18.31
CA LEU A 6 58.94 -17.93 17.54
C LEU A 6 60.48 -17.82 17.52
N ARG A 7 60.97 -16.57 17.47
CA ARG A 7 62.36 -16.15 17.61
C ARG A 7 63.04 -16.68 18.87
N ALA A 8 62.42 -16.51 20.04
CA ALA A 8 62.97 -16.95 21.32
C ALA A 8 63.00 -18.48 21.41
N ARG A 9 61.96 -19.16 20.93
CA ARG A 9 61.93 -20.65 20.92
C ARG A 9 63.03 -21.24 20.06
N MET A 10 63.26 -20.74 18.85
CA MET A 10 64.33 -21.26 17.98
C MET A 10 65.72 -20.99 18.54
N MET A 11 65.96 -19.80 19.12
CA MET A 11 67.26 -19.50 19.74
C MET A 11 67.57 -20.40 20.94
N ILE A 12 66.57 -20.66 21.79
CA ILE A 12 66.73 -21.57 22.93
C ILE A 12 67.03 -22.99 22.43
N LEU A 13 66.36 -23.45 21.37
CA LEU A 13 66.52 -24.81 20.83
C LEU A 13 67.92 -25.05 20.22
N ILE A 14 68.58 -24.01 19.71
CA ILE A 14 69.93 -24.10 19.13
C ILE A 14 71.02 -23.87 20.20
N LEU A 15 70.84 -22.86 21.05
CA LEU A 15 71.89 -22.43 21.98
C LEU A 15 71.97 -23.30 23.25
N ALA A 16 70.83 -23.76 23.78
CA ALA A 16 70.84 -24.52 25.03
C ALA A 16 71.59 -25.87 24.92
N PRO A 17 71.38 -26.69 23.88
CA PRO A 17 72.11 -27.95 23.73
C PRO A 17 73.60 -27.75 23.45
N THR A 18 73.95 -26.75 22.65
CA THR A 18 75.35 -26.45 22.27
C THR A 18 76.16 -25.99 23.49
N VAL A 19 75.59 -25.13 24.33
CA VAL A 19 76.24 -24.69 25.58
C VAL A 19 76.34 -25.85 26.57
N LEU A 20 75.30 -26.67 26.72
CA LEU A 20 75.30 -27.81 27.64
C LEU A 20 76.38 -28.84 27.27
N ILE A 21 76.42 -29.26 26.00
CA ILE A 21 77.37 -30.26 25.50
C ILE A 21 78.80 -29.73 25.56
N GLY A 22 79.01 -28.47 25.16
CA GLY A 22 80.34 -27.86 25.19
C GLY A 22 80.91 -27.71 26.60
N LEU A 23 80.07 -27.38 27.58
CA LEU A 23 80.47 -27.27 28.98
C LEU A 23 80.84 -28.65 29.57
N LEU A 24 80.05 -29.68 29.30
CA LEU A 24 80.33 -31.05 29.71
C LEU A 24 81.69 -31.55 29.16
N LEU A 25 81.94 -31.35 27.88
CA LEU A 25 83.21 -31.76 27.25
C LEU A 25 84.41 -30.98 27.81
N SER A 26 84.29 -29.67 28.00
CA SER A 26 85.36 -28.83 28.55
C SER A 26 85.80 -29.28 29.95
N ILE A 27 84.83 -29.52 30.84
CA ILE A 27 85.11 -30.03 32.19
C ILE A 27 85.81 -31.40 32.13
N PHE A 28 85.31 -32.30 31.29
CA PHE A 28 85.87 -33.63 31.13
C PHE A 28 87.35 -33.60 30.69
N PHE A 29 87.68 -32.81 29.67
CA PHE A 29 89.05 -32.71 29.16
C PHE A 29 90.03 -32.11 30.17
N VAL A 30 89.64 -31.04 30.87
CA VAL A 30 90.50 -30.38 31.87
C VAL A 30 90.83 -31.34 33.02
N VAL A 31 89.83 -32.03 33.56
CA VAL A 31 90.03 -32.98 34.68
C VAL A 31 90.90 -34.16 34.24
N HIS A 32 90.62 -34.74 33.06
CA HIS A 32 91.41 -35.86 32.55
C HIS A 32 92.88 -35.47 32.33
N ARG A 33 93.13 -34.33 31.68
CA ARG A 33 94.49 -33.86 31.38
C ARG A 33 95.30 -33.55 32.64
N TYR A 34 94.66 -32.97 33.66
CA TYR A 34 95.32 -32.69 34.94
C TYR A 34 95.83 -33.96 35.62
N ASN A 35 94.99 -34.99 35.70
CA ASN A 35 95.37 -36.27 36.30
C ASN A 35 96.50 -36.96 35.51
N ASP A 36 96.48 -36.85 34.19
CA ASP A 36 97.49 -37.43 33.31
C ASP A 36 98.87 -36.79 33.50
N LEU A 37 98.92 -35.45 33.56
CA LEU A 37 100.16 -34.70 33.83
C LEU A 37 100.76 -35.04 35.21
N GLN A 38 99.92 -35.25 36.22
CA GLN A 38 100.39 -35.60 37.55
C GLN A 38 101.02 -36.99 37.61
N ARG A 39 100.46 -37.97 36.89
CA ARG A 39 101.03 -39.32 36.78
C ARG A 39 102.37 -39.31 36.04
N GLN A 40 102.46 -38.56 34.94
CA GLN A 40 103.71 -38.42 34.19
C GLN A 40 104.86 -37.87 35.04
N LEU A 41 104.57 -36.92 35.94
CA LEU A 41 105.58 -36.36 36.84
C LEU A 41 106.05 -37.40 37.88
N GLU A 42 105.12 -38.21 38.40
CA GLU A 42 105.42 -39.30 39.34
C GLU A 42 106.31 -40.37 38.69
N ASP A 43 105.97 -40.81 37.46
CA ASP A 43 106.74 -41.78 36.68
C ASP A 43 108.15 -41.25 36.31
N ALA A 44 108.25 -39.96 35.97
CA ALA A 44 109.53 -39.31 35.69
C ALA A 44 110.41 -39.26 36.95
N GLY A 45 109.82 -38.95 38.11
CA GLY A 45 110.52 -38.99 39.39
C GLY A 45 111.01 -40.39 39.77
N ALA A 46 110.18 -41.41 39.58
CA ALA A 46 110.53 -42.81 39.81
C ALA A 46 111.73 -43.23 38.95
N SER A 47 111.71 -42.87 37.66
CA SER A 47 112.76 -43.15 36.70
C SER A 47 114.11 -42.49 37.04
N ILE A 48 114.11 -41.44 37.87
CA ILE A 48 115.33 -40.78 38.35
C ILE A 48 115.81 -41.41 39.66
N ILE A 49 114.91 -41.60 40.63
CA ILE A 49 115.28 -41.97 42.01
C ILE A 49 115.66 -43.45 42.13
N GLU A 50 115.04 -44.35 41.38
CA GLU A 50 115.29 -45.80 41.49
C GLU A 50 116.68 -46.21 40.98
N PRO A 51 117.13 -45.83 39.76
CA PRO A 51 118.48 -46.15 39.31
C PRO A 51 119.55 -45.47 40.16
N LEU A 52 119.25 -44.28 40.70
CA LEU A 52 120.12 -43.58 41.63
C LEU A 52 120.28 -44.34 42.95
N ALA A 53 119.19 -44.90 43.50
CA ALA A 53 119.27 -45.70 44.71
C ALA A 53 120.18 -46.91 44.53
N VAL A 54 120.06 -47.61 43.40
CA VAL A 54 120.94 -48.74 43.04
C VAL A 54 122.39 -48.30 42.88
N SER A 55 122.62 -47.22 42.11
CA SER A 55 123.98 -46.72 41.84
C SER A 55 124.68 -46.16 43.10
N SER A 56 123.89 -45.75 44.09
CA SER A 56 124.40 -45.22 45.36
C SER A 56 124.87 -46.32 46.32
N GLU A 57 124.53 -47.59 46.09
CA GLU A 57 124.94 -48.72 46.96
C GLU A 57 126.46 -48.76 47.16
N TYR A 58 127.23 -48.76 46.06
CA TYR A 58 128.69 -48.85 46.10
C TYR A 58 129.31 -47.67 46.86
N GLY A 59 128.79 -46.47 46.65
CA GLY A 59 129.26 -45.26 47.34
C GLY A 59 128.92 -45.26 48.84
N MET A 60 127.77 -45.83 49.23
CA MET A 60 127.34 -45.92 50.64
C MET A 60 128.17 -46.97 51.38
N ASN A 61 128.45 -48.11 50.75
CA ASN A 61 129.23 -49.19 51.36
C ASN A 61 130.69 -48.78 51.61
N LEU A 62 131.30 -48.01 50.70
CA LEU A 62 132.64 -47.45 50.86
C LEU A 62 132.69 -46.11 51.62
N GLN A 63 131.55 -45.61 52.12
CA GLN A 63 131.38 -44.28 52.72
C GLN A 63 131.93 -43.11 51.88
N ASN A 64 131.97 -43.26 50.54
CA ASN A 64 132.49 -42.25 49.64
C ASN A 64 131.41 -41.21 49.28
N ARG A 65 131.32 -40.17 50.12
CA ARG A 65 130.39 -39.05 49.96
C ARG A 65 130.57 -38.29 48.64
N GLU A 66 131.81 -38.18 48.15
CA GLU A 66 132.13 -37.38 46.97
C GLU A 66 131.56 -38.00 45.70
N SER A 67 131.67 -39.33 45.54
CA SER A 67 131.12 -40.06 44.39
C SER A 67 129.59 -39.96 44.29
N ILE A 68 128.87 -40.12 45.43
CA ILE A 68 127.41 -39.97 45.46
C ILE A 68 127.02 -38.50 45.21
N GLY A 69 127.75 -37.55 45.82
CA GLY A 69 127.52 -36.13 45.61
C GLY A 69 127.65 -35.70 44.15
N GLN A 70 128.62 -36.23 43.41
CA GLN A 70 128.77 -35.99 41.96
C GLN A 70 127.59 -36.58 41.15
N LEU A 71 127.19 -37.82 41.42
CA LEU A 71 126.04 -38.49 40.77
C LEU A 71 124.75 -37.68 40.95
N ILE A 72 124.46 -37.31 42.20
CA ILE A 72 123.30 -36.52 42.55
C ILE A 72 123.34 -35.13 41.90
N SER A 73 124.51 -34.47 41.90
CA SER A 73 124.66 -33.15 41.28
C SER A 73 124.46 -33.19 39.76
N VAL A 74 124.88 -34.26 39.08
CA VAL A 74 124.64 -34.46 37.65
C VAL A 74 123.15 -34.67 37.37
N LEU A 75 122.48 -35.53 38.13
CA LEU A 75 121.05 -35.80 37.96
C LEU A 75 120.19 -34.57 38.26
N HIS A 76 120.50 -33.85 39.34
CA HIS A 76 119.80 -32.61 39.69
C HIS A 76 119.94 -31.55 38.59
N ARG A 77 121.14 -31.36 38.00
CA ARG A 77 121.31 -30.41 36.89
C ARG A 77 120.59 -30.84 35.61
N ARG A 78 120.54 -32.14 35.32
CA ARG A 78 119.91 -32.66 34.09
C ARG A 78 118.38 -32.57 34.13
N HIS A 79 117.81 -32.64 35.33
CA HIS A 79 116.36 -32.62 35.57
C HIS A 79 115.92 -31.43 36.44
N SER A 80 116.60 -30.29 36.35
CA SER A 80 116.35 -29.12 37.19
C SER A 80 115.00 -28.44 36.94
N ASP A 81 114.32 -28.81 35.86
CA ASP A 81 112.98 -28.38 35.48
C ASP A 81 111.87 -29.03 36.33
N ILE A 82 112.13 -30.22 36.86
CA ILE A 82 111.19 -30.99 37.68
C ILE A 82 111.73 -31.30 39.08
N VAL A 83 113.05 -31.44 39.26
CA VAL A 83 113.70 -31.79 40.52
C VAL A 83 114.20 -30.54 41.25
N ARG A 84 113.76 -30.36 42.50
CA ARG A 84 114.20 -29.27 43.39
C ARG A 84 115.39 -29.64 44.27
N ALA A 85 115.39 -30.88 44.75
CA ALA A 85 116.45 -31.43 45.56
C ALA A 85 116.47 -32.96 45.50
N ILE A 86 117.66 -33.53 45.65
CA ILE A 86 117.86 -34.96 45.88
C ILE A 86 118.73 -35.09 47.13
N SER A 87 118.29 -35.86 48.11
CA SER A 87 119.02 -36.08 49.36
C SER A 87 119.14 -37.58 49.63
N VAL A 88 120.32 -38.01 50.07
CA VAL A 88 120.56 -39.38 50.50
C VAL A 88 120.76 -39.38 52.00
N TYR A 89 120.05 -40.28 52.66
CA TYR A 89 120.09 -40.46 54.11
C TYR A 89 120.64 -41.86 54.41
N ASP A 90 121.36 -41.97 55.53
CA ASP A 90 121.89 -43.24 56.02
C ASP A 90 120.83 -44.10 56.73
N ASP A 91 121.24 -45.27 57.18
CA ASP A 91 120.45 -46.25 57.96
C ASP A 91 119.96 -45.72 59.32
N HIS A 92 120.51 -44.60 59.79
CA HIS A 92 120.08 -43.87 60.99
C HIS A 92 119.19 -42.66 60.65
N ASN A 93 118.73 -42.56 59.39
CA ASN A 93 117.92 -41.46 58.87
C ASN A 93 118.64 -40.10 58.95
N ARG A 94 119.98 -40.07 58.96
CA ARG A 94 120.76 -38.82 58.96
C ARG A 94 121.20 -38.48 57.55
N LEU A 95 121.27 -37.18 57.24
CA LEU A 95 121.68 -36.72 55.91
C LEU A 95 123.13 -37.13 55.62
N PHE A 96 123.31 -37.88 54.55
CA PHE A 96 124.61 -38.29 54.04
C PHE A 96 125.15 -37.27 53.03
N VAL A 97 124.33 -36.92 52.03
CA VAL A 97 124.64 -35.91 51.00
C VAL A 97 123.35 -35.34 50.39
N THR A 98 123.36 -34.08 49.96
CA THR A 98 122.25 -33.42 49.25
C THR A 98 122.74 -32.72 47.99
N SER A 99 121.88 -32.63 46.98
CA SER A 99 122.10 -31.86 45.75
C SER A 99 121.97 -30.37 45.94
N ASN A 100 121.25 -29.93 46.99
CA ASN A 100 120.88 -28.55 47.20
C ASN A 100 120.89 -28.20 48.69
N PHE A 101 121.93 -27.49 49.12
CA PHE A 101 122.14 -27.10 50.52
C PHE A 101 121.30 -25.87 50.93
N HIS A 102 120.64 -25.20 49.99
CA HIS A 102 119.75 -24.07 50.29
C HIS A 102 118.34 -24.49 50.70
N LEU A 103 117.96 -25.74 50.43
CA LEU A 103 116.70 -26.31 50.90
C LEU A 103 116.93 -27.07 52.20
N ASP A 104 115.99 -26.95 53.14
CA ASP A 104 116.07 -27.62 54.43
C ASP A 104 115.90 -29.15 54.24
N PRO A 105 116.97 -29.95 54.41
CA PRO A 105 116.90 -31.39 54.16
C PRO A 105 116.02 -32.12 55.18
N SER A 106 115.61 -31.48 56.27
CA SER A 106 114.68 -32.08 57.24
C SER A 106 113.28 -32.31 56.68
N GLN A 107 112.86 -31.55 55.65
CA GLN A 107 111.52 -31.68 55.05
C GLN A 107 111.35 -32.96 54.22
N MET A 108 112.45 -33.44 53.62
CA MET A 108 112.49 -34.71 52.88
C MET A 108 112.77 -35.92 53.79
N GLN A 109 113.23 -35.66 55.01
CA GLN A 109 113.56 -36.68 56.00
C GLN A 109 112.29 -37.44 56.46
N LEU A 110 112.44 -38.72 56.82
CA LEU A 110 111.33 -39.47 57.41
C LEU A 110 111.02 -38.91 58.81
N PRO A 111 109.73 -38.77 59.18
CA PRO A 111 109.35 -38.37 60.54
C PRO A 111 109.96 -39.31 61.60
N ALA A 112 110.33 -38.76 62.77
CA ALA A 112 110.99 -39.53 63.81
C ALA A 112 110.15 -40.76 64.23
N GLY A 113 110.71 -41.97 64.06
CA GLY A 113 110.06 -43.25 64.37
C GLY A 113 109.30 -43.90 63.21
N ALA A 114 109.22 -43.27 62.02
CA ALA A 114 108.61 -43.88 60.85
C ALA A 114 109.46 -45.05 60.31
N PRO A 115 108.85 -46.17 59.87
CA PRO A 115 109.60 -47.27 59.28
C PRO A 115 110.21 -46.83 57.94
N PHE A 116 111.43 -47.27 57.68
CA PHE A 116 112.08 -47.02 56.40
C PHE A 116 111.26 -47.60 55.23
N PRO A 117 111.14 -46.88 54.10
CA PRO A 117 110.37 -47.32 52.95
C PRO A 117 111.01 -48.58 52.36
N ARG A 118 110.21 -49.64 52.14
CA ARG A 118 110.68 -50.88 51.48
C ARG A 118 110.52 -50.86 49.96
N ARG A 119 109.76 -49.89 49.44
CA ARG A 119 109.47 -49.65 48.03
C ARG A 119 109.34 -48.13 47.83
N LEU A 120 109.32 -47.67 46.59
CA LEU A 120 109.06 -46.26 46.26
C LEU A 120 107.79 -45.78 46.98
N SER A 121 107.91 -44.72 47.76
CA SER A 121 106.77 -44.03 48.38
C SER A 121 106.67 -42.62 47.83
N VAL A 122 105.45 -42.16 47.56
CA VAL A 122 105.16 -40.82 47.05
C VAL A 122 104.29 -40.09 48.05
N ASP A 123 104.74 -38.91 48.48
CA ASP A 123 104.02 -38.05 49.40
C ASP A 123 103.82 -36.67 48.76
N ARG A 124 102.66 -36.05 48.98
CA ARG A 124 102.25 -34.84 48.28
C ARG A 124 101.92 -33.75 49.29
N HIS A 125 102.71 -32.68 49.29
CA HIS A 125 102.56 -31.54 50.20
C HIS A 125 102.44 -30.25 49.40
N GLY A 126 101.21 -29.84 49.11
CA GLY A 126 100.93 -28.59 48.39
C GLY A 126 101.55 -28.53 46.99
N ASP A 127 102.60 -27.72 46.84
CA ASP A 127 103.30 -27.47 45.57
C ASP A 127 104.51 -28.40 45.35
N ILE A 128 104.76 -29.32 46.28
CA ILE A 128 105.87 -30.26 46.19
C ILE A 128 105.40 -31.71 46.26
N MET A 129 106.09 -32.57 45.54
CA MET A 129 105.92 -34.02 45.59
C MET A 129 107.24 -34.64 46.03
N ILE A 130 107.21 -35.45 47.09
CA ILE A 130 108.41 -36.08 47.66
C ILE A 130 108.36 -37.58 47.37
N LEU A 131 109.34 -38.07 46.63
CA LEU A 131 109.54 -39.48 46.35
C LEU A 131 110.66 -40.02 47.25
N ARG A 132 110.51 -41.23 47.79
CA ARG A 132 111.53 -41.88 48.63
C ARG A 132 111.72 -43.33 48.22
N THR A 133 112.96 -43.75 48.04
CA THR A 133 113.33 -45.13 47.63
C THR A 133 114.49 -45.66 48.48
N PRO A 134 114.42 -46.89 49.01
CA PRO A 134 115.51 -47.47 49.80
C PRO A 134 116.75 -47.79 48.99
N ILE A 135 117.92 -47.70 49.64
CA ILE A 135 119.20 -48.22 49.18
C ILE A 135 119.46 -49.51 49.96
N ILE A 136 119.47 -50.64 49.26
CA ILE A 136 119.64 -51.99 49.84
C ILE A 136 120.93 -52.58 49.28
N SER A 137 121.74 -53.21 50.12
CA SER A 137 122.94 -53.90 49.66
C SER A 137 122.64 -55.33 49.22
N GLU A 138 123.13 -55.70 48.03
CA GLU A 138 123.05 -57.05 47.48
C GLU A 138 124.34 -57.86 47.67
N SER A 139 125.41 -57.26 48.20
CA SER A 139 126.73 -57.89 48.37
C SER A 139 126.72 -58.97 49.46
N TYR A 140 127.09 -60.21 49.12
CA TYR A 140 127.28 -61.33 50.06
C TYR A 140 128.61 -61.18 50.81
N SER A 141 128.60 -61.20 52.15
CA SER A 141 129.85 -61.32 52.93
C SER A 141 130.43 -62.73 52.79
N PRO A 142 131.74 -62.91 52.58
CA PRO A 142 132.35 -64.24 52.33
C PRO A 142 132.31 -65.21 53.53
N ASP A 143 131.98 -64.73 54.73
CA ASP A 143 132.01 -65.51 55.98
C ASP A 143 130.65 -66.11 56.40
N GLU A 144 129.59 -65.98 55.59
CA GLU A 144 128.31 -66.64 55.86
C GLU A 144 128.20 -67.97 55.09
N SER A 145 128.40 -69.08 55.80
CA SER A 145 128.12 -70.42 55.28
C SER A 145 126.63 -70.59 54.92
N ALA A 146 126.37 -71.23 53.78
CA ALA A 146 125.08 -71.33 53.08
C ALA A 146 123.95 -72.13 53.78
N ILE A 147 123.91 -72.22 55.12
CA ILE A 147 122.93 -73.04 55.87
C ILE A 147 122.10 -72.21 56.87
N ALA A 148 122.01 -70.88 56.69
CA ALA A 148 121.05 -70.07 57.44
C ALA A 148 120.17 -69.26 56.49
N ASP A 149 118.98 -69.79 56.19
CA ASP A 149 117.86 -69.06 55.63
C ASP A 149 117.37 -68.02 56.66
N ALA A 150 117.99 -66.85 56.66
CA ALA A 150 117.44 -65.59 57.11
C ALA A 150 118.40 -64.46 56.73
N LYS A 151 118.26 -63.89 55.51
CA LYS A 151 118.86 -62.58 55.19
C LYS A 151 118.37 -61.57 56.24
N ASN A 152 119.27 -61.22 57.15
CA ASN A 152 119.01 -60.38 58.30
C ASN A 152 118.55 -58.98 57.83
N THR A 153 117.68 -58.34 58.62
CA THR A 153 117.10 -57.00 58.42
C THR A 153 118.14 -55.84 58.35
N LYS A 154 119.42 -56.17 58.22
CA LYS A 154 120.58 -55.26 58.24
C LYS A 154 121.21 -55.01 56.86
N ASN A 155 120.53 -55.35 55.77
CA ASN A 155 121.01 -55.02 54.42
C ASN A 155 120.57 -53.63 53.92
N MET A 156 119.84 -52.84 54.71
CA MET A 156 119.46 -51.49 54.33
C MET A 156 120.57 -50.50 54.68
N LEU A 157 121.11 -49.82 53.66
CA LEU A 157 122.19 -48.83 53.84
C LEU A 157 121.66 -47.42 54.08
N GLY A 158 120.41 -47.15 53.68
CA GLY A 158 119.82 -45.82 53.73
C GLY A 158 118.70 -45.66 52.71
N TYR A 159 118.32 -44.44 52.38
CA TYR A 159 117.34 -44.17 51.31
C TYR A 159 117.64 -42.86 50.58
N VAL A 160 117.19 -42.78 49.34
CA VAL A 160 117.20 -41.55 48.54
C VAL A 160 115.83 -40.89 48.68
N ALA A 161 115.81 -39.57 48.86
CA ALA A 161 114.64 -38.73 48.74
C ALA A 161 114.80 -37.75 47.59
N LEU A 162 113.72 -37.56 46.82
CA LEU A 162 113.64 -36.68 45.67
C LEU A 162 112.46 -35.74 45.84
N GLU A 163 112.69 -34.43 45.82
CA GLU A 163 111.63 -33.41 45.83
C GLU A 163 111.39 -32.89 44.41
N LEU A 164 110.15 -32.97 43.96
CA LEU A 164 109.68 -32.50 42.65
C LEU A 164 108.79 -31.26 42.78
N ASP A 165 108.87 -30.34 41.82
CA ASP A 165 108.04 -29.12 41.77
C ASP A 165 106.72 -29.34 41.00
N LEU A 166 105.58 -29.08 41.64
CA LEU A 166 104.25 -29.14 41.01
C LEU A 166 103.82 -27.81 40.37
N LYS A 167 104.60 -26.72 40.51
CA LYS A 167 104.27 -25.42 39.91
C LYS A 167 104.23 -25.47 38.38
N SER A 168 105.11 -26.26 37.76
CA SER A 168 105.13 -26.49 36.31
C SER A 168 103.83 -27.16 35.85
N VAL A 169 103.35 -28.18 36.57
CA VAL A 169 102.07 -28.86 36.31
C VAL A 169 100.89 -27.91 36.47
N ARG A 170 100.87 -27.06 37.50
CA ARG A 170 99.80 -26.07 37.71
C ARG A 170 99.78 -25.00 36.62
N LEU A 171 100.94 -24.54 36.17
CA LEU A 171 101.04 -23.60 35.04
C LEU A 171 100.46 -24.22 33.76
N GLN A 172 100.76 -25.50 33.52
CA GLN A 172 100.24 -26.25 32.38
C GLN A 172 98.72 -26.49 32.48
N GLN A 173 98.20 -26.73 33.69
CA GLN A 173 96.76 -26.77 33.95
C GLN A 173 96.06 -25.46 33.58
N TYR A 174 96.59 -24.30 33.99
CA TYR A 174 96.01 -23.00 33.63
C TYR A 174 96.00 -22.77 32.12
N LYS A 175 97.06 -23.20 31.42
CA LYS A 175 97.11 -23.15 29.95
C LYS A 175 95.99 -23.97 29.31
N GLU A 176 95.73 -25.18 29.82
CA GLU A 176 94.66 -26.06 29.31
C GLU A 176 93.25 -25.52 29.59
N ILE A 177 93.03 -24.95 30.78
CA ILE A 177 91.77 -24.26 31.12
C ILE A 177 91.54 -23.09 30.15
N PHE A 178 92.59 -22.31 29.86
CA PHE A 178 92.51 -21.20 28.93
C PHE A 178 92.16 -21.66 27.51
N ILE A 179 92.86 -22.67 26.99
CA ILE A 179 92.59 -23.22 25.64
C ILE A 179 91.15 -23.76 25.55
N SER A 180 90.70 -24.51 26.55
CA SER A 180 89.34 -25.07 26.60
C SER A 180 88.27 -23.98 26.65
N SER A 181 88.53 -22.88 27.37
CA SER A 181 87.62 -21.72 27.45
C SER A 181 87.52 -20.98 26.11
N VAL A 182 88.64 -20.81 25.40
CA VAL A 182 88.66 -20.19 24.07
C VAL A 182 87.89 -21.04 23.05
N MET A 183 88.08 -22.36 23.05
CA MET A 183 87.34 -23.27 22.18
C MET A 183 85.82 -23.23 22.44
N MET A 184 85.41 -23.15 23.71
CA MET A 184 84.00 -23.04 24.07
C MET A 184 83.37 -21.74 23.52
N LEU A 185 84.05 -20.61 23.68
CA LEU A 185 83.61 -19.33 23.13
C LEU A 185 83.50 -19.36 21.61
N PHE A 186 84.43 -20.04 20.92
CA PHE A 186 84.39 -20.22 19.48
C PHE A 186 83.17 -21.04 19.03
N CYS A 187 82.86 -22.16 19.69
CA CYS A 187 81.67 -22.96 19.41
C CYS A 187 80.37 -22.18 19.63
N ILE A 188 80.29 -21.39 20.71
CA ILE A 188 79.15 -20.50 20.96
C ILE A 188 79.03 -19.45 19.84
N GLY A 189 80.16 -18.88 19.39
CA GLY A 189 80.19 -17.93 18.28
C GLY A 189 79.61 -18.51 16.99
N ILE A 190 80.01 -19.72 16.60
CA ILE A 190 79.46 -20.42 15.42
C ILE A 190 77.95 -20.67 15.58
N ALA A 191 77.52 -21.14 16.75
CA ALA A 191 76.09 -21.39 17.02
C ALA A 191 75.25 -20.10 16.92
N LEU A 192 75.78 -18.98 17.41
CA LEU A 192 75.13 -17.67 17.28
C LEU A 192 75.06 -17.20 15.83
N ILE A 193 76.13 -17.38 15.03
CA ILE A 193 76.13 -17.04 13.60
C ILE A 193 75.08 -17.88 12.86
N PHE A 194 75.01 -19.19 13.13
CA PHE A 194 74.02 -20.07 12.51
C PHE A 194 72.59 -19.69 12.91
N GLY A 195 72.36 -19.43 14.20
CA GLY A 195 71.05 -18.97 14.70
C GLY A 195 70.63 -17.63 14.10
N TRP A 196 71.58 -16.70 13.92
CA TRP A 196 71.33 -15.42 13.25
C TRP A 196 70.97 -15.59 11.77
N ARG A 197 71.69 -16.46 11.05
CA ARG A 197 71.43 -16.75 9.64
C ARG A 197 70.05 -17.36 9.42
N LEU A 198 69.69 -18.38 10.19
CA LEU A 198 68.38 -19.02 10.12
C LEU A 198 67.22 -18.04 10.40
N MET A 199 67.43 -17.14 11.36
CA MET A 199 66.47 -16.11 11.72
C MET A 199 66.24 -15.09 10.61
N ARG A 200 67.34 -14.68 9.93
CA ARG A 200 67.28 -13.76 8.80
C ARG A 200 66.63 -14.39 7.58
N ASP A 201 67.00 -15.62 7.25
CA ASP A 201 66.66 -16.23 5.96
C ASP A 201 65.30 -16.96 5.97
N VAL A 202 64.74 -17.29 7.15
CA VAL A 202 63.44 -18.01 7.27
C VAL A 202 62.40 -17.24 8.08
N THR A 203 62.74 -16.83 9.31
CA THR A 203 61.74 -16.27 10.24
C THR A 203 61.29 -14.85 9.85
N GLY A 204 62.22 -14.01 9.36
CA GLY A 204 61.90 -12.67 8.86
C GLY A 204 60.88 -12.67 7.72
N PRO A 205 61.16 -13.41 6.61
CA PRO A 205 60.23 -13.63 5.51
C PRO A 205 58.80 -14.02 5.90
N ILE A 206 58.65 -15.05 6.74
CA ILE A 206 57.35 -15.58 7.15
C ILE A 206 56.57 -14.51 7.91
N ARG A 207 57.23 -13.76 8.80
CA ARG A 207 56.58 -12.67 9.55
C ARG A 207 56.09 -11.56 8.61
N ASN A 208 56.85 -11.22 7.58
CA ASN A 208 56.43 -10.23 6.58
C ASN A 208 55.21 -10.72 5.79
N MET A 209 55.19 -11.98 5.37
CA MET A 209 54.03 -12.58 4.69
C MET A 209 52.76 -12.53 5.54
N VAL A 210 52.84 -12.94 6.82
CA VAL A 210 51.69 -12.89 7.75
C VAL A 210 51.18 -11.46 7.92
N ASN A 211 52.07 -10.49 8.06
CA ASN A 211 51.69 -9.08 8.16
C ASN A 211 51.04 -8.56 6.87
N THR A 212 51.50 -8.99 5.69
CA THR A 212 50.90 -8.61 4.41
C THR A 212 49.52 -9.23 4.24
N VAL A 213 49.32 -10.51 4.60
CA VAL A 213 47.98 -11.13 4.58
C VAL A 213 47.03 -10.42 5.54
N ASP A 214 47.47 -10.03 6.74
CA ASP A 214 46.63 -9.26 7.67
C ASP A 214 46.26 -7.87 7.11
N ARG A 215 47.15 -7.24 6.35
CA ARG A 215 46.87 -5.97 5.64
C ARG A 215 45.85 -6.15 4.51
N ILE A 216 46.00 -7.20 3.69
CA ILE A 216 45.02 -7.57 2.65
C ILE A 216 43.64 -7.80 3.29
N ARG A 217 43.57 -8.54 4.41
CA ARG A 217 42.32 -8.76 5.17
C ARG A 217 41.66 -7.46 5.63
N ARG A 218 42.44 -6.43 5.97
CA ARG A 218 41.95 -5.11 6.40
C ARG A 218 41.60 -4.18 5.23
N GLY A 219 41.56 -4.68 3.99
CA GLY A 219 41.18 -3.92 2.80
C GLY A 219 42.34 -3.21 2.09
N GLN A 220 43.59 -3.41 2.53
CA GLN A 220 44.78 -2.85 1.85
C GLN A 220 45.30 -3.81 0.77
N LEU A 221 44.55 -3.91 -0.32
CA LEU A 221 44.77 -4.89 -1.40
C LEU A 221 46.04 -4.62 -2.22
N ASP A 222 46.63 -3.42 -2.15
CA ASP A 222 47.90 -3.08 -2.84
C ASP A 222 49.14 -3.60 -2.13
N SER A 223 48.98 -4.14 -0.91
CA SER A 223 50.13 -4.66 -0.17
C SER A 223 50.70 -5.91 -0.86
N ARG A 224 52.03 -5.94 -1.01
CA ARG A 224 52.76 -7.05 -1.61
C ARG A 224 53.80 -7.59 -0.64
N VAL A 225 54.12 -8.87 -0.79
CA VAL A 225 55.24 -9.50 -0.10
C VAL A 225 56.50 -9.23 -0.92
N GLU A 226 57.38 -8.39 -0.38
CA GLU A 226 58.64 -7.98 -1.01
C GLU A 226 59.84 -8.70 -0.39
N GLY A 227 60.90 -8.89 -1.19
CA GLY A 227 62.14 -9.53 -0.79
C GLY A 227 62.43 -10.85 -1.52
N PHE A 228 63.70 -11.26 -1.46
CA PHE A 228 64.17 -12.50 -2.06
C PHE A 228 63.95 -13.67 -1.09
N MET A 229 63.22 -14.69 -1.53
CA MET A 229 62.90 -15.88 -0.75
C MET A 229 63.47 -17.12 -1.45
N LEU A 230 63.92 -18.10 -0.66
CA LEU A 230 64.51 -19.33 -1.19
C LEU A 230 63.50 -20.49 -1.12
N GLY A 231 63.44 -21.29 -2.20
CA GLY A 231 62.64 -22.52 -2.26
C GLY A 231 61.14 -22.30 -2.13
N GLU A 232 60.49 -23.06 -1.25
CA GLU A 232 59.03 -23.07 -1.07
C GLU A 232 58.45 -21.72 -0.61
N LEU A 233 59.26 -20.90 0.08
CA LEU A 233 58.83 -19.56 0.51
C LEU A 233 58.64 -18.61 -0.68
N ASP A 234 59.35 -18.80 -1.79
CA ASP A 234 59.14 -17.99 -3.00
C ASP A 234 57.83 -18.35 -3.71
N MET A 235 57.48 -19.64 -3.76
CA MET A 235 56.18 -20.07 -4.26
C MET A 235 55.03 -19.48 -3.42
N LEU A 236 55.16 -19.48 -2.09
CA LEU A 236 54.16 -18.88 -1.21
C LEU A 236 54.04 -17.37 -1.39
N LYS A 237 55.17 -16.66 -1.54
CA LYS A 237 55.21 -15.22 -1.88
C LYS A 237 54.41 -14.93 -3.14
N ASN A 238 54.67 -15.70 -4.20
CA ASN A 238 54.03 -15.50 -5.51
C ASN A 238 52.53 -15.83 -5.43
N GLY A 239 52.14 -16.88 -4.71
CA GLY A 239 50.74 -17.21 -4.46
C GLY A 239 49.97 -16.10 -3.72
N ILE A 240 50.53 -15.54 -2.66
CA ILE A 240 49.92 -14.43 -1.91
C ILE A 240 49.80 -13.18 -2.78
N ASN A 241 50.84 -12.83 -3.55
CA ASN A 241 50.80 -11.66 -4.43
C ASN A 241 49.79 -11.83 -5.58
N SER A 242 49.66 -13.04 -6.13
CA SER A 242 48.64 -13.34 -7.15
C SER A 242 47.23 -13.20 -6.60
N MET A 243 46.96 -13.75 -5.41
CA MET A 243 45.67 -13.61 -4.73
C MET A 243 45.33 -12.13 -4.49
N ALA A 244 46.30 -11.34 -4.03
CA ALA A 244 46.11 -9.91 -3.77
C ALA A 244 45.77 -9.13 -5.06
N MET A 245 46.41 -9.45 -6.19
CA MET A 245 46.08 -8.86 -7.49
C MET A 245 44.68 -9.23 -7.97
N SER A 246 44.28 -10.50 -7.89
CA SER A 246 42.94 -10.94 -8.30
C SER A 246 41.84 -10.29 -7.46
N LEU A 247 42.05 -10.15 -6.14
CA LEU A 247 41.11 -9.46 -5.26
C LEU A 247 41.01 -7.97 -5.58
N ALA A 248 42.14 -7.30 -5.85
CA ALA A 248 42.15 -5.89 -6.24
C ALA A 248 41.37 -5.65 -7.54
N ALA A 249 41.65 -6.44 -8.57
CA ALA A 249 40.98 -6.35 -9.87
C ALA A 249 39.47 -6.61 -9.75
N TYR A 250 39.06 -7.62 -8.98
CA TYR A 250 37.65 -7.91 -8.74
C TYR A 250 36.94 -6.78 -8.01
N HIS A 251 37.59 -6.17 -7.01
CA HIS A 251 37.03 -5.05 -6.28
C HIS A 251 36.85 -3.81 -7.16
N GLU A 252 37.82 -3.51 -8.03
CA GLU A 252 37.76 -2.39 -8.98
C GLU A 252 36.65 -2.59 -10.02
N GLU A 253 36.52 -3.80 -10.58
CA GLU A 253 35.44 -4.14 -11.52
C GLU A 253 34.05 -4.03 -10.87
N MET A 254 33.91 -4.54 -9.64
CA MET A 254 32.67 -4.44 -8.88
C MET A 254 32.30 -2.97 -8.60
N GLN A 255 33.27 -2.15 -8.21
CA GLN A 255 33.04 -0.73 -7.95
C GLN A 255 32.60 0.01 -9.21
N HIS A 256 33.25 -0.27 -10.34
CA HIS A 256 32.85 0.29 -11.64
C HIS A 256 31.42 -0.09 -12.04
N ASN A 257 31.04 -1.36 -11.86
CA ASN A 257 29.68 -1.83 -12.13
C ASN A 257 28.64 -1.16 -11.21
N ILE A 258 28.97 -0.91 -9.94
CA ILE A 258 28.10 -0.18 -9.00
C ILE A 258 27.94 1.27 -9.45
N ASP A 259 29.03 1.94 -9.80
CA ASP A 259 29.00 3.34 -10.25
C ASP A 259 28.21 3.50 -11.54
N GLN A 260 28.35 2.55 -12.48
CA GLN A 260 27.55 2.54 -13.71
C GLN A 260 26.06 2.29 -13.42
N ALA A 261 25.73 1.26 -12.65
CA ALA A 261 24.33 0.95 -12.31
C ALA A 261 23.65 2.07 -11.53
N THR A 262 24.37 2.77 -10.65
CA THR A 262 23.85 3.92 -9.91
C THR A 262 23.68 5.15 -10.81
N SER A 263 24.56 5.37 -11.78
CA SER A 263 24.41 6.40 -12.81
C SER A 263 23.18 6.15 -13.69
N ASP A 264 23.03 4.94 -14.23
CA ASP A 264 21.89 4.55 -15.07
C ASP A 264 20.57 4.68 -14.28
N LEU A 265 20.55 4.23 -13.02
CA LEU A 265 19.39 4.36 -12.15
C LEU A 265 19.03 5.84 -11.93
N ARG A 266 20.03 6.70 -11.70
CA ARG A 266 19.80 8.13 -11.53
C ARG A 266 19.22 8.77 -12.79
N GLU A 267 19.73 8.44 -13.97
CA GLU A 267 19.20 8.93 -15.24
C GLU A 267 17.74 8.48 -15.44
N THR A 268 17.42 7.21 -15.16
CA THR A 268 16.04 6.72 -15.26
C THR A 268 15.10 7.40 -14.26
N LEU A 269 15.56 7.69 -13.04
CA LEU A 269 14.79 8.44 -12.05
C LEU A 269 14.51 9.88 -12.51
N GLU A 270 15.53 10.58 -13.02
CA GLU A 270 15.37 11.93 -13.55
C GLU A 270 14.40 11.94 -14.75
N GLN A 271 14.48 10.97 -15.66
CA GLN A 271 13.52 10.82 -16.76
C GLN A 271 12.09 10.53 -16.28
N MET A 272 11.90 9.64 -15.31
CA MET A 272 10.59 9.35 -14.73
C MET A 272 10.00 10.58 -14.02
N GLU A 273 10.83 11.37 -13.34
CA GLU A 273 10.40 12.60 -12.69
C GLU A 273 9.91 13.63 -13.71
N ILE A 274 10.66 13.83 -14.81
CA ILE A 274 10.25 14.71 -15.92
C ILE A 274 8.91 14.26 -16.52
N GLN A 275 8.75 12.96 -16.80
CA GLN A 275 7.49 12.43 -17.35
C GLN A 275 6.32 12.61 -16.39
N ASN A 276 6.51 12.39 -15.09
CA ASN A 276 5.46 12.60 -14.10
C ASN A 276 5.04 14.07 -14.02
N VAL A 277 5.99 15.00 -14.05
CA VAL A 277 5.70 16.44 -14.05
C VAL A 277 4.97 16.84 -15.34
N GLU A 278 5.40 16.33 -16.50
CA GLU A 278 4.72 16.60 -17.78
C GLU A 278 3.29 16.07 -17.79
N LEU A 279 3.08 14.85 -17.28
CA LEU A 279 1.77 14.23 -17.17
C LEU A 279 0.85 15.03 -16.23
N ASP A 280 1.34 15.45 -15.07
CA ASP A 280 0.56 16.26 -14.13
C ASP A 280 0.19 17.63 -14.74
N LEU A 281 1.12 18.26 -15.45
CA LEU A 281 0.88 19.52 -16.13
C LEU A 281 -0.17 19.37 -17.25
N ALA A 282 -0.08 18.31 -18.05
CA ALA A 282 -1.05 17.99 -19.09
C ALA A 282 -2.45 17.73 -18.50
N LYS A 283 -2.52 16.98 -17.39
CA LYS A 283 -3.78 16.73 -16.68
C LYS A 283 -4.40 18.02 -16.15
N LYS A 284 -3.61 18.88 -15.50
CA LYS A 284 -4.09 20.18 -15.00
C LYS A 284 -4.61 21.06 -16.13
N ARG A 285 -3.90 21.15 -17.26
CA ARG A 285 -4.35 21.90 -18.45
C ARG A 285 -5.68 21.36 -18.99
N ALA A 286 -5.82 20.03 -19.08
CA ALA A 286 -7.07 19.41 -19.54
C ALA A 286 -8.24 19.71 -18.60
N GLN A 287 -8.03 19.63 -17.28
CA GLN A 287 -9.05 19.96 -16.29
C GLN A 287 -9.45 21.44 -16.31
N GLU A 288 -8.47 22.34 -16.45
CA GLU A 288 -8.73 23.78 -16.55
C GLU A 288 -9.50 24.13 -17.81
N ALA A 289 -9.14 23.55 -18.96
CA ALA A 289 -9.89 23.70 -20.20
C ALA A 289 -11.34 23.19 -20.08
N ALA A 290 -11.55 22.05 -19.41
CA ALA A 290 -12.89 21.52 -19.15
C ALA A 290 -13.71 22.44 -18.23
N ARG A 291 -13.07 23.02 -17.20
CA ARG A 291 -13.70 23.98 -16.28
C ARG A 291 -14.14 25.24 -17.02
N ILE A 292 -13.24 25.85 -17.81
CA ILE A 292 -13.52 27.04 -18.61
C ILE A 292 -14.65 26.77 -19.62
N LYS A 293 -14.62 25.61 -20.30
CA LYS A 293 -15.70 25.19 -21.22
C LYS A 293 -17.06 25.14 -20.52
N SER A 294 -17.11 24.57 -19.31
CA SER A 294 -18.34 24.44 -18.52
C SER A 294 -18.87 25.81 -18.05
N GLU A 295 -17.99 26.67 -17.54
CA GLU A 295 -18.33 28.00 -17.05
C GLU A 295 -18.79 28.92 -18.20
N PHE A 296 -18.09 28.87 -19.33
CA PHE A 296 -18.48 29.59 -20.55
C PHE A 296 -19.89 29.20 -21.01
N LEU A 297 -20.22 27.91 -21.04
CA LEU A 297 -21.55 27.45 -21.46
C LEU A 297 -22.64 27.90 -20.49
N ALA A 298 -22.39 27.82 -19.17
CA ALA A 298 -23.34 28.28 -18.15
C ALA A 298 -23.63 29.80 -18.28
N ASN A 299 -22.59 30.61 -18.46
CA ASN A 299 -22.74 32.05 -18.64
C ASN A 299 -23.45 32.38 -19.96
N MET A 300 -23.05 31.75 -21.07
CA MET A 300 -23.71 31.92 -22.36
C MET A 300 -25.20 31.59 -22.32
N SER A 301 -25.62 30.57 -21.56
CA SER A 301 -27.04 30.29 -21.37
C SER A 301 -27.79 31.46 -20.74
N HIS A 302 -27.26 32.02 -19.66
CA HIS A 302 -27.91 33.12 -18.96
C HIS A 302 -28.02 34.36 -19.87
N GLU A 303 -26.95 34.65 -20.61
CA GLU A 303 -26.86 35.75 -21.57
C GLU A 303 -27.78 35.56 -22.79
N LEU A 304 -28.07 34.30 -23.19
CA LEU A 304 -29.01 34.02 -24.27
C LEU A 304 -30.46 33.93 -23.78
N ARG A 305 -30.71 33.43 -22.57
CA ARG A 305 -32.05 33.25 -22.00
C ARG A 305 -32.74 34.58 -21.70
N THR A 306 -32.00 35.53 -21.16
CA THR A 306 -32.52 36.85 -20.75
C THR A 306 -33.16 37.63 -21.91
N PRO A 307 -32.48 37.86 -23.05
CA PRO A 307 -33.09 38.54 -24.20
C PRO A 307 -34.22 37.71 -24.83
N LEU A 308 -34.10 36.38 -24.83
CA LEU A 308 -35.09 35.49 -25.45
C LEU A 308 -36.40 35.44 -24.65
N ASN A 309 -36.33 35.42 -23.33
CA ASN A 309 -37.49 35.59 -22.44
C ASN A 309 -38.14 36.96 -22.63
N GLY A 310 -37.35 38.00 -22.89
CA GLY A 310 -37.86 39.33 -23.28
C GLY A 310 -38.65 39.28 -24.57
N VAL A 311 -38.10 38.68 -25.64
CA VAL A 311 -38.80 38.50 -26.93
C VAL A 311 -40.09 37.72 -26.76
N ILE A 312 -40.09 36.61 -26.01
CA ILE A 312 -41.29 35.80 -25.74
C ILE A 312 -42.31 36.59 -24.93
N GLY A 313 -41.87 37.33 -23.91
CA GLY A 313 -42.72 38.16 -23.07
C GLY A 313 -43.43 39.25 -23.87
N PHE A 314 -42.69 40.01 -24.69
CA PHE A 314 -43.29 41.02 -25.56
C PHE A 314 -44.19 40.40 -26.63
N THR A 315 -43.80 39.28 -27.23
CA THR A 315 -44.63 38.56 -28.21
C THR A 315 -45.97 38.14 -27.60
N ARG A 316 -45.96 37.60 -26.36
CA ARG A 316 -47.19 37.22 -25.63
C ARG A 316 -48.04 38.42 -25.24
N LEU A 317 -47.43 39.54 -24.87
CA LEU A 317 -48.16 40.79 -24.60
C LEU A 317 -48.82 41.32 -25.87
N THR A 318 -48.12 41.29 -27.00
CA THR A 318 -48.69 41.69 -28.30
C THR A 318 -49.80 40.74 -28.75
N LEU A 319 -49.67 39.42 -28.52
CA LEU A 319 -50.73 38.46 -28.83
C LEU A 319 -52.05 38.69 -28.06
N LYS A 320 -52.01 39.46 -26.96
CA LYS A 320 -53.19 39.87 -26.18
C LYS A 320 -53.87 41.14 -26.71
N THR A 321 -53.28 41.86 -27.67
CA THR A 321 -53.91 43.04 -28.29
C THR A 321 -54.76 42.66 -29.49
N GLU A 322 -55.54 43.60 -30.03
CA GLU A 322 -56.22 43.41 -31.31
C GLU A 322 -55.19 43.29 -32.43
N LEU A 323 -55.23 42.17 -33.15
CA LEU A 323 -54.29 41.82 -34.21
C LEU A 323 -55.05 41.28 -35.41
N ASN A 324 -54.57 41.58 -36.62
CA ASN A 324 -55.08 40.93 -37.81
C ASN A 324 -54.57 39.46 -37.90
N PRO A 325 -55.23 38.57 -38.69
CA PRO A 325 -54.88 37.15 -38.75
C PRO A 325 -53.42 36.88 -39.15
N THR A 326 -52.87 37.67 -40.07
CA THR A 326 -51.47 37.55 -40.53
C THR A 326 -50.45 37.99 -39.48
N GLN A 327 -50.71 39.07 -38.74
CA GLN A 327 -49.88 39.51 -37.61
C GLN A 327 -49.89 38.48 -36.49
N ARG A 328 -51.05 37.90 -36.18
CA ARG A 328 -51.19 36.83 -35.19
C ARG A 328 -50.36 35.60 -35.59
N ASP A 329 -50.41 35.21 -36.86
CA ASP A 329 -49.63 34.08 -37.39
C ASP A 329 -48.11 34.35 -37.34
N HIS A 330 -47.68 35.57 -37.67
CA HIS A 330 -46.27 35.98 -37.53
C HIS A 330 -45.80 35.94 -36.07
N LEU A 331 -46.59 36.46 -35.13
CA LEU A 331 -46.25 36.45 -33.70
C LEU A 331 -46.24 35.02 -33.14
N ASN A 332 -47.20 34.18 -33.51
CA ASN A 332 -47.19 32.75 -33.15
C ASN A 332 -45.96 32.03 -33.71
N THR A 333 -45.52 32.38 -34.92
CA THR A 333 -44.30 31.83 -35.52
C THR A 333 -43.03 32.30 -34.80
N ILE A 334 -42.98 33.57 -34.40
CA ILE A 334 -41.89 34.13 -33.57
C ILE A 334 -41.84 33.42 -32.21
N GLU A 335 -42.99 33.28 -31.54
CA GLU A 335 -43.08 32.59 -30.25
C GLU A 335 -42.60 31.14 -30.36
N ARG A 336 -43.10 30.39 -31.37
CA ARG A 336 -42.69 29.01 -31.62
C ARG A 336 -41.18 28.89 -31.90
N SER A 337 -40.62 29.82 -32.66
CA SER A 337 -39.19 29.83 -32.99
C SER A 337 -38.33 30.17 -31.77
N ALA A 338 -38.77 31.12 -30.93
CA ALA A 338 -38.07 31.49 -29.70
C ALA A 338 -38.11 30.37 -28.66
N ASN A 339 -39.26 29.71 -28.48
CA ASN A 339 -39.40 28.53 -27.61
C ASN A 339 -38.53 27.37 -28.08
N ASN A 340 -38.49 27.10 -29.39
CA ASN A 340 -37.57 26.09 -29.94
C ASN A 340 -36.11 26.44 -29.64
N LEU A 341 -35.71 27.71 -29.79
CA LEU A 341 -34.34 28.12 -29.48
C LEU A 341 -34.00 27.98 -27.98
N LEU A 342 -34.94 28.29 -27.09
CA LEU A 342 -34.78 28.03 -25.64
C LEU A 342 -34.58 26.54 -25.36
N ALA A 343 -35.37 25.66 -26.00
CA ALA A 343 -35.22 24.22 -25.85
C ALA A 343 -33.82 23.75 -26.32
N ILE A 344 -33.33 24.26 -27.45
CA ILE A 344 -31.98 23.96 -27.96
C ILE A 344 -30.90 24.41 -26.97
N ILE A 345 -31.03 25.61 -26.39
CA ILE A 345 -30.07 26.12 -25.41
C ILE A 345 -30.08 25.25 -24.15
N ASN A 346 -31.26 24.86 -23.67
CA ASN A 346 -31.40 23.98 -22.52
C ASN A 346 -30.78 22.60 -22.80
N ASP A 347 -31.01 22.00 -23.97
CA ASP A 347 -30.39 20.74 -24.38
C ASP A 347 -28.85 20.81 -24.35
N VAL A 348 -28.28 21.90 -24.88
CA VAL A 348 -26.81 22.10 -24.89
C VAL A 348 -26.25 22.20 -23.48
N LEU A 349 -26.97 22.84 -22.56
CA LEU A 349 -26.54 22.97 -21.17
C LEU A 349 -26.66 21.68 -20.40
N ASP A 350 -27.78 20.97 -20.56
CA ASP A 350 -27.97 19.66 -19.95
C ASP A 350 -26.88 18.71 -20.43
N PHE A 351 -26.57 18.71 -21.73
CA PHE A 351 -25.45 17.95 -22.27
C PHE A 351 -24.09 18.36 -21.65
N SER A 352 -23.83 19.66 -21.47
CA SER A 352 -22.61 20.18 -20.85
C SER A 352 -22.49 19.76 -19.37
N LYS A 353 -23.57 19.88 -18.60
CA LYS A 353 -23.63 19.44 -17.19
C LYS A 353 -23.40 17.95 -17.05
N LEU A 354 -23.98 17.15 -17.96
CA LEU A 354 -23.78 15.71 -18.04
C LEU A 354 -22.36 15.34 -18.46
N GLU A 355 -21.74 16.05 -19.42
CA GLU A 355 -20.32 15.83 -19.79
C GLU A 355 -19.35 16.17 -18.64
N ALA A 356 -19.70 17.16 -17.82
CA ALA A 356 -18.90 17.56 -16.67
C ALA A 356 -19.14 16.72 -15.40
N GLY A 357 -20.07 15.75 -15.41
CA GLY A 357 -20.44 14.96 -14.24
C GLY A 357 -21.06 15.79 -13.10
N LYS A 358 -21.68 16.93 -13.42
CA LYS A 358 -22.27 17.87 -12.44
C LYS A 358 -23.79 17.73 -12.31
N LEU A 359 -24.39 16.73 -12.97
CA LEU A 359 -25.82 16.49 -12.86
C LEU A 359 -26.10 15.80 -11.53
N ILE A 360 -27.00 16.36 -10.74
CA ILE A 360 -27.47 15.78 -9.49
C ILE A 360 -28.89 15.31 -9.76
N LEU A 361 -29.13 14.01 -9.60
CA LEU A 361 -30.48 13.44 -9.69
C LEU A 361 -31.21 13.70 -8.38
N GLU A 362 -32.47 14.12 -8.49
CA GLU A 362 -33.36 14.20 -7.34
C GLU A 362 -33.83 12.79 -6.95
N SER A 363 -34.17 12.60 -5.68
CA SER A 363 -34.68 11.34 -5.16
C SER A 363 -35.89 11.64 -4.30
N ILE A 364 -37.04 11.77 -4.97
CA ILE A 364 -38.33 12.11 -4.35
C ILE A 364 -39.33 10.98 -4.58
N PRO A 365 -40.28 10.74 -3.65
CA PRO A 365 -41.39 9.83 -3.88
C PRO A 365 -42.33 10.37 -4.96
N PHE A 366 -42.71 9.54 -5.94
CA PHE A 366 -43.69 9.91 -6.95
C PHE A 366 -44.49 8.69 -7.47
N PRO A 367 -45.75 8.91 -7.92
CA PRO A 367 -46.55 7.89 -8.59
C PRO A 367 -46.17 7.75 -10.07
N LEU A 368 -45.62 6.59 -10.45
CA LEU A 368 -45.12 6.29 -11.79
C LEU A 368 -46.21 6.41 -12.86
N ARG A 369 -47.40 5.86 -12.63
CA ARG A 369 -48.51 5.84 -13.59
C ARG A 369 -48.96 7.26 -13.93
N ASN A 370 -49.09 8.14 -12.93
CA ASN A 370 -49.45 9.55 -13.15
C ASN A 370 -48.36 10.29 -13.92
N THR A 371 -47.08 10.12 -13.54
CA THR A 371 -45.95 10.77 -14.21
C THR A 371 -45.88 10.40 -15.70
N LEU A 372 -46.17 9.14 -16.04
CA LEU A 372 -46.22 8.67 -17.43
C LEU A 372 -47.47 9.17 -18.18
N ASP A 373 -48.64 9.18 -17.52
CA ASP A 373 -49.89 9.70 -18.09
C ASP A 373 -49.78 11.18 -18.48
N GLU A 374 -49.12 12.01 -17.66
CA GLU A 374 -48.88 13.42 -17.95
C GLU A 374 -48.10 13.62 -19.27
N VAL A 375 -47.01 12.87 -19.43
CA VAL A 375 -46.16 12.95 -20.64
C VAL A 375 -46.93 12.52 -21.87
N VAL A 376 -47.64 11.39 -21.77
CA VAL A 376 -48.40 10.84 -22.88
C VAL A 376 -49.55 11.76 -23.27
N THR A 377 -50.25 12.34 -22.29
CA THR A 377 -51.30 13.34 -22.55
C THR A 377 -50.76 14.56 -23.28
N LEU A 378 -49.60 15.08 -22.85
CA LEU A 378 -48.98 16.24 -23.47
C LEU A 378 -48.60 15.97 -24.94
N LEU A 379 -48.11 14.77 -25.23
CA LEU A 379 -47.70 14.38 -26.57
C LEU A 379 -48.85 13.89 -27.46
N ALA A 380 -49.98 13.48 -26.87
CA ALA A 380 -51.15 12.99 -27.58
C ALA A 380 -51.69 14.02 -28.59
N HIS A 381 -51.65 15.32 -28.28
CA HIS A 381 -52.10 16.36 -29.22
C HIS A 381 -51.27 16.33 -30.53
N SER A 382 -49.95 16.33 -30.39
CA SER A 382 -49.02 16.30 -31.53
C SER A 382 -49.13 15.00 -32.35
N SER A 383 -49.41 13.87 -31.67
CA SER A 383 -49.64 12.58 -32.32
C SER A 383 -50.96 12.57 -33.09
N HIS A 384 -52.05 13.00 -32.46
CA HIS A 384 -53.40 12.97 -33.05
C HIS A 384 -53.56 13.95 -34.22
N ASP A 385 -52.90 15.12 -34.18
CA ASP A 385 -52.87 16.07 -35.29
C ASP A 385 -52.23 15.46 -36.56
N LYS A 386 -51.31 14.51 -36.40
CA LYS A 386 -50.75 13.71 -37.51
C LYS A 386 -51.60 12.51 -37.89
N GLY A 387 -52.64 12.18 -37.13
CA GLY A 387 -53.45 10.97 -37.34
C GLY A 387 -52.81 9.70 -36.77
N LEU A 388 -51.84 9.82 -35.86
CA LEU A 388 -51.13 8.71 -35.24
C LEU A 388 -51.78 8.32 -33.92
N GLU A 389 -52.05 7.03 -33.72
CA GLU A 389 -52.52 6.53 -32.41
C GLU A 389 -51.35 6.44 -31.44
N LEU A 390 -51.50 7.02 -30.24
CA LEU A 390 -50.54 6.93 -29.15
C LEU A 390 -51.12 6.03 -28.06
N THR A 391 -50.41 4.98 -27.64
CA THR A 391 -50.87 4.05 -26.62
C THR A 391 -49.89 3.97 -25.44
N LEU A 392 -50.42 3.77 -24.23
CA LEU A 392 -49.65 3.58 -23.00
C LEU A 392 -50.17 2.32 -22.29
N ASN A 393 -49.31 1.30 -22.20
CA ASN A 393 -49.59 0.06 -21.50
C ASN A 393 -48.60 -0.12 -20.35
N ILE A 394 -49.07 0.03 -19.12
CA ILE A 394 -48.28 -0.22 -17.91
C ILE A 394 -48.80 -1.51 -17.29
N LYS A 395 -47.98 -2.56 -17.30
CA LYS A 395 -48.39 -3.86 -16.75
C LYS A 395 -48.77 -3.75 -15.28
N ASN A 396 -49.76 -4.53 -14.87
CA ASN A 396 -50.38 -4.44 -13.54
C ASN A 396 -49.43 -4.83 -12.41
N ASP A 397 -48.41 -5.64 -12.72
CA ASP A 397 -47.41 -6.10 -11.77
C ASP A 397 -46.28 -5.08 -11.53
N VAL A 398 -46.32 -3.91 -12.17
CA VAL A 398 -45.41 -2.77 -11.98
C VAL A 398 -45.88 -1.94 -10.78
N PRO A 399 -45.04 -1.79 -9.72
CA PRO A 399 -45.32 -0.92 -8.59
C PRO A 399 -45.47 0.54 -9.01
N ASP A 400 -46.47 1.23 -8.47
CA ASP A 400 -46.75 2.62 -8.80
C ASP A 400 -45.91 3.61 -7.97
N ASN A 401 -45.74 3.34 -6.68
CA ASN A 401 -45.05 4.26 -5.77
C ASN A 401 -43.55 3.98 -5.71
N VAL A 402 -42.80 4.86 -6.35
CA VAL A 402 -41.34 4.77 -6.54
C VAL A 402 -40.65 6.03 -6.04
N ILE A 403 -39.35 5.94 -5.77
CA ILE A 403 -38.50 7.05 -5.39
C ILE A 403 -37.44 7.23 -6.49
N GLY A 404 -37.30 8.46 -6.98
CA GLY A 404 -36.34 8.83 -8.01
C GLY A 404 -36.56 10.25 -8.52
N ASP A 405 -36.14 10.51 -9.75
CA ASP A 405 -36.28 11.82 -10.40
C ASP A 405 -37.38 11.77 -11.48
N PRO A 406 -38.62 12.21 -11.18
CA PRO A 406 -39.72 12.15 -12.14
C PRO A 406 -39.46 13.08 -13.33
N LEU A 407 -38.85 14.24 -13.14
CA LEU A 407 -38.60 15.20 -14.21
C LEU A 407 -37.64 14.64 -15.27
N ARG A 408 -36.57 13.96 -14.84
CA ARG A 408 -35.63 13.32 -15.77
C ARG A 408 -36.22 12.10 -16.47
N LEU A 409 -37.06 11.33 -15.78
CA LEU A 409 -37.81 10.25 -16.41
C LEU A 409 -38.77 10.80 -17.48
N GLN A 410 -39.50 11.86 -17.18
CA GLN A 410 -40.37 12.55 -18.15
C GLN A 410 -39.56 13.06 -19.35
N GLN A 411 -38.36 13.62 -19.13
CA GLN A 411 -37.47 14.10 -20.20
C GLN A 411 -37.02 12.96 -21.13
N VAL A 412 -36.61 11.82 -20.58
CA VAL A 412 -36.22 10.61 -21.34
C VAL A 412 -37.38 10.16 -22.25
N ILE A 413 -38.58 10.05 -21.69
CA ILE A 413 -39.76 9.55 -22.41
C ILE A 413 -40.24 10.58 -23.44
N THR A 414 -40.24 11.86 -23.09
CA THR A 414 -40.61 12.95 -24.01
C THR A 414 -39.69 12.96 -25.23
N ASN A 415 -38.39 12.76 -25.05
CA ASN A 415 -37.43 12.69 -26.15
C ASN A 415 -37.66 11.47 -27.05
N LEU A 416 -37.89 10.29 -26.48
CA LEU A 416 -38.09 9.06 -27.27
C LEU A 416 -39.43 9.06 -28.00
N VAL A 417 -40.53 9.41 -27.32
CA VAL A 417 -41.87 9.50 -27.93
C VAL A 417 -41.93 10.65 -28.93
N GLY A 418 -41.30 11.80 -28.63
CA GLY A 418 -41.18 12.90 -29.58
C GLY A 418 -40.46 12.51 -30.87
N ASN A 419 -39.39 11.71 -30.78
CA ASN A 419 -38.73 11.12 -31.94
C ASN A 419 -39.65 10.15 -32.70
N ALA A 420 -40.38 9.27 -32.01
CA ALA A 420 -41.34 8.36 -32.62
C ALA A 420 -42.43 9.12 -33.41
N ILE A 421 -43.02 10.18 -32.84
CA ILE A 421 -44.00 11.06 -33.52
C ILE A 421 -43.37 11.75 -34.73
N LYS A 422 -42.11 12.17 -34.62
CA LYS A 422 -41.41 12.86 -35.69
C LYS A 422 -41.20 11.99 -36.92
N PHE A 423 -40.81 10.72 -36.74
CA PHE A 423 -40.39 9.80 -37.80
C PHE A 423 -41.48 8.82 -38.26
N THR A 424 -42.70 8.94 -37.72
CA THR A 424 -43.88 8.17 -38.14
C THR A 424 -44.84 9.10 -38.88
N GLU A 425 -45.28 8.69 -40.07
CA GLU A 425 -46.26 9.44 -40.87
C GLU A 425 -47.69 8.93 -40.67
N SER A 426 -47.87 7.61 -40.56
CA SER A 426 -49.14 6.97 -40.27
C SER A 426 -48.92 5.69 -39.44
N GLY A 427 -49.94 5.29 -38.67
CA GLY A 427 -49.89 4.09 -37.82
C GLY A 427 -49.90 4.42 -36.33
N ASN A 428 -49.06 3.72 -35.57
CA ASN A 428 -49.14 3.65 -34.11
C ASN A 428 -47.79 3.95 -33.45
N ILE A 429 -47.86 4.53 -32.25
CA ILE A 429 -46.74 4.69 -31.33
C ILE A 429 -47.17 4.06 -30.00
N ASP A 430 -46.46 3.00 -29.62
CA ASP A 430 -46.83 2.17 -28.48
C ASP A 430 -45.78 2.28 -27.38
N ILE A 431 -46.22 2.62 -26.17
CA ILE A 431 -45.37 2.69 -24.98
C ILE A 431 -45.75 1.53 -24.07
N LEU A 432 -44.81 0.63 -23.82
CA LEU A 432 -44.98 -0.53 -22.94
C LEU A 432 -44.05 -0.39 -21.74
N VAL A 433 -44.59 -0.57 -20.53
CA VAL A 433 -43.83 -0.55 -19.28
C VAL A 433 -43.98 -1.86 -18.56
N GLU A 434 -42.87 -2.54 -18.34
CA GLU A 434 -42.80 -3.86 -17.72
C GLU A 434 -41.82 -3.88 -16.55
N LYS A 435 -42.07 -4.78 -15.60
CA LYS A 435 -41.15 -5.04 -14.50
C LYS A 435 -40.14 -6.12 -14.92
N ARG A 436 -38.85 -5.80 -14.85
CA ARG A 436 -37.74 -6.73 -15.10
C ARG A 436 -37.39 -7.55 -13.87
N ALA A 437 -37.23 -6.87 -12.74
CA ALA A 437 -36.83 -7.48 -11.49
C ALA A 437 -37.40 -6.69 -10.30
N LEU A 438 -37.68 -7.39 -9.21
CA LEU A 438 -38.15 -6.81 -7.96
C LEU A 438 -37.28 -7.31 -6.82
N SER A 439 -36.72 -6.38 -6.05
CA SER A 439 -36.05 -6.64 -4.78
C SER A 439 -36.89 -6.03 -3.65
N ASN A 440 -36.54 -6.33 -2.40
CA ASN A 440 -37.27 -5.81 -1.23
C ASN A 440 -37.28 -4.27 -1.14
N THR A 441 -36.31 -3.60 -1.75
CA THR A 441 -36.14 -2.14 -1.66
C THR A 441 -36.07 -1.43 -3.01
N LYS A 442 -35.96 -2.17 -4.12
CA LYS A 442 -35.78 -1.61 -5.47
C LYS A 442 -36.61 -2.36 -6.50
N VAL A 443 -37.09 -1.64 -7.50
CA VAL A 443 -37.71 -2.19 -8.70
C VAL A 443 -36.89 -1.80 -9.92
N GLN A 444 -36.65 -2.76 -10.79
CA GLN A 444 -36.11 -2.50 -12.11
C GLN A 444 -37.25 -2.52 -13.12
N ILE A 445 -37.48 -1.39 -13.78
CA ILE A 445 -38.50 -1.24 -14.82
C ILE A 445 -37.84 -1.17 -16.18
N GLU A 446 -38.52 -1.70 -17.20
CA GLU A 446 -38.18 -1.55 -18.61
C GLU A 446 -39.29 -0.78 -19.30
N VAL A 447 -38.92 0.26 -20.04
CA VAL A 447 -39.83 1.07 -20.84
C VAL A 447 -39.45 0.89 -22.31
N GLN A 448 -40.39 0.42 -23.11
CA GLN A 448 -40.24 0.21 -24.55
C GLN A 448 -41.13 1.20 -25.30
N ILE A 449 -40.56 1.90 -26.28
CA ILE A 449 -41.27 2.81 -27.18
C ILE A 449 -41.12 2.25 -28.59
N ARG A 450 -42.23 1.80 -29.17
CA ARG A 450 -42.30 1.24 -30.50
C ARG A 450 -43.02 2.19 -31.44
N ASP A 451 -42.43 2.44 -32.60
CA ASP A 451 -43.03 3.21 -33.68
C ASP A 451 -43.22 2.34 -34.93
N THR A 452 -44.20 2.68 -35.77
CA THR A 452 -44.41 2.06 -37.09
C THR A 452 -43.87 2.91 -38.24
N GLY A 453 -42.85 3.73 -37.97
CA GLY A 453 -42.32 4.73 -38.90
C GLY A 453 -41.36 4.18 -39.95
N ILE A 454 -40.55 5.08 -40.52
CA ILE A 454 -39.61 4.78 -41.61
C ILE A 454 -38.49 3.80 -41.23
N GLY A 455 -38.24 3.59 -39.93
CA GLY A 455 -37.11 2.81 -39.44
C GLY A 455 -35.73 3.44 -39.74
N ILE A 456 -34.67 2.77 -39.28
CA ILE A 456 -33.30 3.28 -39.31
C ILE A 456 -32.39 2.32 -40.09
N PRO A 457 -31.74 2.77 -41.19
CA PRO A 457 -30.77 1.96 -41.94
C PRO A 457 -29.56 1.54 -41.09
N GLU A 458 -29.07 0.31 -41.25
CA GLU A 458 -27.93 -0.25 -40.49
C GLU A 458 -26.68 0.64 -40.49
N ARG A 459 -26.39 1.30 -41.62
CA ARG A 459 -25.26 2.24 -41.76
C ARG A 459 -25.29 3.41 -40.77
N ASP A 460 -26.49 3.83 -40.36
CA ASP A 460 -26.73 5.02 -39.53
C ASP A 460 -26.92 4.65 -38.05
N GLN A 461 -27.18 3.37 -37.75
CA GLN A 461 -27.42 2.85 -36.40
C GLN A 461 -26.23 3.09 -35.44
N SER A 462 -25.00 2.88 -35.91
CA SER A 462 -23.78 3.09 -35.10
C SER A 462 -23.51 4.55 -34.71
N ARG A 463 -24.24 5.50 -35.29
CA ARG A 463 -24.00 6.94 -35.15
C ARG A 463 -25.11 7.68 -34.39
N LEU A 464 -26.20 7.00 -34.02
CA LEU A 464 -27.38 7.62 -33.39
C LEU A 464 -27.08 8.24 -32.02
N PHE A 465 -26.19 7.63 -31.25
CA PHE A 465 -25.78 8.12 -29.92
C PHE A 465 -24.54 9.01 -29.95
N GLN A 466 -24.11 9.48 -31.12
CA GLN A 466 -23.02 10.45 -31.24
C GLN A 466 -23.57 11.88 -31.22
N ALA A 467 -22.96 12.76 -30.42
CA ALA A 467 -23.41 14.15 -30.29
C ALA A 467 -23.36 14.89 -31.65
N PHE A 468 -24.41 15.68 -31.92
CA PHE A 468 -24.57 16.51 -33.12
C PHE A 468 -24.63 15.74 -34.46
N ARG A 469 -24.77 14.41 -34.44
CA ARG A 469 -24.91 13.58 -35.65
C ARG A 469 -26.39 13.35 -35.96
N GLN A 470 -26.76 13.49 -37.22
CA GLN A 470 -28.10 13.21 -37.73
C GLN A 470 -27.99 12.28 -38.94
N ALA A 471 -28.91 11.31 -39.07
CA ALA A 471 -28.83 10.24 -40.08
C ALA A 471 -28.90 10.76 -41.53
N ASP A 472 -29.63 11.85 -41.80
CA ASP A 472 -29.74 12.39 -43.17
C ASP A 472 -30.01 13.91 -43.21
N ALA A 473 -29.24 14.66 -44.01
CA ALA A 473 -29.36 16.12 -44.15
C ALA A 473 -30.63 16.55 -44.93
N SER A 474 -31.27 15.61 -45.63
CA SER A 474 -32.53 15.82 -46.37
C SER A 474 -33.75 15.75 -45.45
N ILE A 475 -33.79 14.78 -44.52
CA ILE A 475 -34.84 14.60 -43.50
C ILE A 475 -34.74 15.67 -42.40
N SER A 476 -33.51 16.08 -42.06
CA SER A 476 -33.22 17.18 -41.12
C SER A 476 -33.90 18.50 -41.49
N ARG A 477 -33.98 18.81 -42.80
CA ARG A 477 -34.63 20.04 -43.31
C ARG A 477 -36.15 20.07 -43.16
N ARG A 478 -36.83 18.92 -43.13
CA ARG A 478 -38.30 18.85 -42.99
C ARG A 478 -38.77 18.85 -41.54
N HIS A 479 -37.98 18.30 -40.62
CA HIS A 479 -38.45 18.05 -39.25
C HIS A 479 -37.59 18.61 -38.12
N GLY A 480 -36.40 19.18 -38.37
CA GLY A 480 -35.62 19.97 -37.40
C GLY A 480 -35.18 19.25 -36.11
N GLY A 481 -34.00 19.53 -35.56
CA GLY A 481 -33.60 18.99 -34.25
C GLY A 481 -32.14 19.26 -33.92
N THR A 482 -31.78 19.18 -32.65
CA THR A 482 -30.42 19.42 -32.15
C THR A 482 -29.45 18.27 -32.42
N GLY A 483 -29.99 17.05 -32.56
CA GLY A 483 -29.16 15.82 -32.56
C GLY A 483 -28.54 15.53 -31.19
N LEU A 484 -28.99 16.19 -30.12
CA LEU A 484 -28.52 15.97 -28.75
C LEU A 484 -29.47 15.10 -27.92
N GLY A 485 -30.76 15.06 -28.26
CA GLY A 485 -31.79 14.39 -27.46
C GLY A 485 -31.48 12.92 -27.14
N LEU A 486 -31.03 12.11 -28.11
CA LEU A 486 -30.69 10.70 -27.86
C LEU A 486 -29.44 10.54 -26.97
N VAL A 487 -28.46 11.43 -27.10
CA VAL A 487 -27.24 11.40 -26.28
C VAL A 487 -27.53 11.82 -24.84
N ILE A 488 -28.36 12.85 -24.67
CA ILE A 488 -28.86 13.27 -23.35
C ILE A 488 -29.65 12.12 -22.72
N THR A 489 -30.54 11.48 -23.49
CA THR A 489 -31.33 10.33 -23.04
C THR A 489 -30.43 9.18 -22.57
N GLN A 490 -29.42 8.80 -23.37
CA GLN A 490 -28.47 7.75 -22.98
C GLN A 490 -27.73 8.09 -21.69
N LYS A 491 -27.20 9.31 -21.58
CA LYS A 491 -26.49 9.73 -20.37
C LYS A 491 -27.41 9.77 -19.14
N LEU A 492 -28.64 10.28 -19.26
CA LEU A 492 -29.60 10.32 -18.17
C LEU A 492 -29.96 8.91 -17.69
N VAL A 493 -30.22 7.98 -18.61
CA VAL A 493 -30.49 6.57 -18.28
C VAL A 493 -29.30 5.95 -17.55
N ASN A 494 -28.07 6.22 -17.99
CA ASN A 494 -26.87 5.71 -17.33
C ASN A 494 -26.70 6.29 -15.90
N GLU A 495 -26.95 7.60 -15.71
CA GLU A 495 -26.93 8.24 -14.38
C GLU A 495 -28.03 7.68 -13.46
N MET A 496 -29.18 7.28 -14.02
CA MET A 496 -30.25 6.57 -13.30
C MET A 496 -29.95 5.07 -13.06
N GLY A 497 -28.71 4.64 -13.31
CA GLY A 497 -28.26 3.26 -13.08
C GLY A 497 -28.82 2.24 -14.08
N GLY A 498 -29.15 2.69 -15.29
CA GLY A 498 -29.77 1.94 -16.36
C GLY A 498 -28.92 1.84 -17.63
N ASP A 499 -29.50 1.25 -18.68
CA ASP A 499 -28.95 1.31 -20.05
C ASP A 499 -30.10 1.41 -21.08
N ILE A 500 -29.79 1.98 -22.24
CA ILE A 500 -30.70 2.19 -23.37
C ILE A 500 -30.22 1.44 -24.61
N SER A 501 -31.15 0.83 -25.32
CA SER A 501 -30.89 0.08 -26.54
C SER A 501 -32.03 0.28 -27.55
N PHE A 502 -31.80 -0.16 -28.79
CA PHE A 502 -32.81 -0.07 -29.82
C PHE A 502 -32.68 -1.18 -30.84
N HIS A 503 -33.78 -1.42 -31.56
CA HIS A 503 -33.85 -2.29 -32.71
C HIS A 503 -34.68 -1.59 -33.78
N SER A 504 -34.21 -1.57 -35.02
CA SER A 504 -34.91 -0.88 -36.10
C SER A 504 -34.70 -1.59 -37.43
N GLN A 505 -35.77 -1.65 -38.23
CA GLN A 505 -35.75 -2.18 -39.59
C GLN A 505 -36.35 -1.13 -40.53
N PRO A 506 -35.70 -0.83 -41.67
CA PRO A 506 -36.24 0.11 -42.65
C PRO A 506 -37.68 -0.25 -43.06
N ASN A 507 -38.57 0.74 -43.07
CA ASN A 507 -40.01 0.67 -43.38
C ASN A 507 -40.85 -0.26 -42.49
N ARG A 508 -40.31 -0.67 -41.32
CA ARG A 508 -41.05 -1.45 -40.32
C ARG A 508 -41.10 -0.75 -38.95
N GLY A 509 -40.51 0.43 -38.85
CA GLY A 509 -40.41 1.21 -37.63
C GLY A 509 -39.22 0.85 -36.75
N SER A 510 -39.18 1.46 -35.57
CA SER A 510 -38.13 1.26 -34.57
C SER A 510 -38.72 0.91 -33.21
N THR A 511 -37.91 0.30 -32.36
CA THR A 511 -38.21 0.03 -30.96
C THR A 511 -37.02 0.46 -30.14
N PHE A 512 -37.22 1.48 -29.31
CA PHE A 512 -36.24 1.93 -28.32
C PHE A 512 -36.67 1.40 -26.97
N TRP A 513 -35.78 0.81 -26.21
CA TRP A 513 -36.07 0.40 -24.84
C TRP A 513 -34.94 0.82 -23.92
N PHE A 514 -35.31 1.16 -22.69
CA PHE A 514 -34.35 1.42 -21.63
C PHE A 514 -34.84 0.78 -20.34
N HIS A 515 -33.90 0.45 -19.47
CA HIS A 515 -34.21 0.00 -18.13
C HIS A 515 -33.60 0.95 -17.11
N ILE A 516 -34.29 1.17 -16.00
CA ILE A 516 -33.81 1.99 -14.88
C ILE A 516 -34.10 1.30 -13.55
N ASN A 517 -33.34 1.66 -12.54
CA ASN A 517 -33.52 1.19 -11.18
C ASN A 517 -34.17 2.29 -10.33
N LEU A 518 -35.30 1.98 -9.71
CA LEU A 518 -36.04 2.90 -8.84
C LEU A 518 -36.15 2.29 -7.44
N ASP A 519 -36.07 3.12 -6.41
CA ASP A 519 -36.26 2.67 -5.04
C ASP A 519 -37.77 2.57 -4.74
N LEU A 520 -38.19 1.54 -4.00
CA LEU A 520 -39.59 1.39 -3.59
C LEU A 520 -39.86 2.24 -2.36
N ASN A 521 -40.99 2.94 -2.33
CA ASN A 521 -41.44 3.64 -1.15
C ASN A 521 -42.24 2.69 -0.23
N PRO A 522 -41.75 2.34 0.98
CA PRO A 522 -42.44 1.42 1.88
C PRO A 522 -43.61 2.05 2.65
N ASN A 523 -43.71 3.39 2.70
CA ASN A 523 -44.68 4.11 3.55
C ASN A 523 -46.00 4.46 2.82
N VAL A 524 -46.51 3.54 2.00
CA VAL A 524 -47.61 3.84 1.07
C VAL A 524 -48.95 3.38 1.63
N ILE A 525 -49.90 4.32 1.69
CA ILE A 525 -51.34 4.04 1.70
C ILE A 525 -51.75 3.85 0.24
N ILE A 526 -52.30 2.68 -0.11
CA ILE A 526 -52.75 2.37 -1.46
C ILE A 526 -54.10 3.06 -1.68
N ASP A 527 -54.08 4.35 -2.00
CA ASP A 527 -55.30 5.12 -2.35
C ASP A 527 -55.47 5.15 -3.87
N GLY A 528 -55.93 4.02 -4.43
CA GLY A 528 -56.56 4.00 -5.75
C GLY A 528 -58.08 4.06 -5.62
N PRO A 529 -58.83 4.60 -6.60
CA PRO A 529 -60.28 4.57 -6.57
C PRO A 529 -60.77 3.12 -6.44
N SER A 530 -61.58 2.83 -5.42
CA SER A 530 -62.09 1.49 -5.17
C SER A 530 -62.98 1.03 -6.33
N THR A 531 -62.49 0.06 -7.11
CA THR A 531 -63.21 -0.52 -8.26
C THR A 531 -64.20 -1.60 -7.86
N ALA A 532 -64.36 -1.87 -6.55
CA ALA A 532 -65.27 -2.88 -6.03
C ALA A 532 -66.73 -2.64 -6.46
N CYS A 533 -67.13 -1.39 -6.68
CA CYS A 533 -68.49 -1.05 -7.13
C CYS A 533 -68.80 -1.52 -8.56
N LEU A 534 -67.78 -1.86 -9.35
CA LEU A 534 -67.93 -2.38 -10.72
C LEU A 534 -68.18 -3.89 -10.76
N ALA A 535 -68.19 -4.55 -9.59
CA ALA A 535 -68.39 -6.00 -9.50
C ALA A 535 -69.74 -6.43 -10.10
N GLY A 536 -69.68 -7.35 -11.06
CA GLY A 536 -70.88 -7.92 -11.71
C GLY A 536 -71.53 -7.01 -12.76
N LYS A 537 -70.91 -5.87 -13.09
CA LYS A 537 -71.35 -4.96 -14.15
C LYS A 537 -70.83 -5.43 -15.51
N ARG A 538 -71.61 -5.20 -16.57
CA ARG A 538 -71.25 -5.54 -17.96
C ARG A 538 -70.84 -4.28 -18.72
N LEU A 539 -69.59 -4.24 -19.17
CA LEU A 539 -69.01 -3.13 -19.92
C LEU A 539 -68.84 -3.51 -21.39
N ALA A 540 -69.51 -2.81 -22.30
CA ALA A 540 -69.23 -2.92 -23.73
C ALA A 540 -68.08 -1.97 -24.12
N TYR A 541 -67.05 -2.51 -24.77
CA TYR A 541 -65.92 -1.70 -25.24
C TYR A 541 -65.79 -1.79 -26.76
N VAL A 542 -65.93 -0.65 -27.43
CA VAL A 542 -65.83 -0.54 -28.89
C VAL A 542 -64.62 0.30 -29.28
N GLU A 543 -63.55 -0.36 -29.71
CA GLU A 543 -62.31 0.29 -30.16
C GLU A 543 -61.79 -0.34 -31.47
N PRO A 544 -61.76 0.42 -32.58
CA PRO A 544 -61.26 -0.08 -33.86
C PRO A 544 -59.73 -0.26 -33.90
N ASN A 545 -58.95 0.46 -33.10
CA ASN A 545 -57.50 0.28 -33.05
C ASN A 545 -57.13 -0.89 -32.13
N ALA A 546 -56.60 -1.97 -32.71
CA ALA A 546 -56.28 -3.19 -31.96
C ALA A 546 -55.29 -2.97 -30.80
N THR A 547 -54.29 -2.09 -30.98
CA THR A 547 -53.30 -1.85 -29.93
C THR A 547 -53.88 -1.02 -28.78
N ALA A 548 -54.64 0.04 -29.10
CA ALA A 548 -55.35 0.82 -28.08
C ALA A 548 -56.38 -0.03 -27.33
N ALA A 549 -57.03 -0.95 -28.04
CA ALA A 549 -57.95 -1.90 -27.46
C ALA A 549 -57.25 -2.81 -26.44
N GLN A 550 -56.12 -3.41 -26.82
CA GLN A 550 -55.35 -4.28 -25.92
C GLN A 550 -54.88 -3.54 -24.67
N CYS A 551 -54.42 -2.29 -24.77
CA CYS A 551 -53.99 -1.50 -23.62
C CYS A 551 -55.13 -1.28 -22.61
N THR A 552 -56.32 -0.93 -23.12
CA THR A 552 -57.50 -0.69 -22.28
C THR A 552 -58.03 -2.00 -21.68
N LEU A 553 -57.94 -3.11 -22.41
CA LEU A 553 -58.30 -4.44 -21.89
C LEU A 553 -57.35 -4.91 -20.79
N ASP A 554 -56.04 -4.73 -20.97
CA ASP A 554 -55.03 -5.00 -19.93
C ASP A 554 -55.34 -4.19 -18.66
N LEU A 555 -55.70 -2.91 -18.82
CA LEU A 555 -56.10 -2.04 -17.71
C LEU A 555 -57.37 -2.53 -16.99
N LEU A 556 -58.39 -2.93 -17.75
CA LEU A 556 -59.67 -3.40 -17.17
C LEU A 556 -59.59 -4.81 -16.60
N SER A 557 -58.55 -5.59 -16.92
CA SER A 557 -58.41 -6.98 -16.44
C SER A 557 -58.27 -7.10 -14.91
N ASP A 558 -57.78 -6.06 -14.25
CA ASP A 558 -57.68 -5.97 -12.78
C ASP A 558 -58.97 -5.47 -12.11
N THR A 559 -59.96 -5.07 -12.90
CA THR A 559 -61.24 -4.57 -12.39
C THR A 559 -62.29 -5.68 -12.41
N PRO A 560 -63.21 -5.73 -11.43
CA PRO A 560 -64.21 -6.80 -11.32
C PRO A 560 -65.38 -6.67 -12.31
N VAL A 561 -65.16 -6.09 -13.49
CA VAL A 561 -66.18 -5.82 -14.53
C VAL A 561 -66.11 -6.86 -15.65
N GLU A 562 -67.25 -7.28 -16.19
CA GLU A 562 -67.31 -8.17 -17.36
C GLU A 562 -67.20 -7.33 -18.64
N VAL A 563 -66.04 -7.39 -19.31
CA VAL A 563 -65.78 -6.61 -20.53
C VAL A 563 -66.15 -7.41 -21.79
N VAL A 564 -67.02 -6.83 -22.63
CA VAL A 564 -67.35 -7.33 -23.97
C VAL A 564 -66.73 -6.41 -25.01
N TYR A 565 -65.62 -6.84 -25.60
CA TYR A 565 -64.90 -6.09 -26.63
C TYR A 565 -65.42 -6.36 -28.04
N SER A 566 -65.50 -5.30 -28.87
CA SER A 566 -65.72 -5.40 -30.30
C SER A 566 -64.94 -4.32 -31.08
N PRO A 567 -64.34 -4.63 -32.24
CA PRO A 567 -63.64 -3.64 -33.06
C PRO A 567 -64.59 -2.63 -33.74
N THR A 568 -65.86 -2.99 -33.91
CA THR A 568 -66.87 -2.12 -34.52
C THR A 568 -68.18 -2.18 -33.76
N PHE A 569 -68.92 -1.07 -33.73
CA PHE A 569 -70.20 -1.01 -33.02
C PHE A 569 -71.25 -1.97 -33.60
N SER A 570 -71.22 -2.23 -34.90
CA SER A 570 -72.13 -3.18 -35.56
C SER A 570 -71.86 -4.64 -35.21
N ALA A 571 -70.63 -4.97 -34.79
CA ALA A 571 -70.26 -6.33 -34.36
C ALA A 571 -70.51 -6.57 -32.86
N LEU A 572 -70.92 -5.54 -32.11
CA LEU A 572 -71.27 -5.69 -30.70
C LEU A 572 -72.62 -6.45 -30.58
N PRO A 573 -72.73 -7.46 -29.69
CA PRO A 573 -73.99 -8.16 -29.47
C PRO A 573 -75.10 -7.19 -29.03
N LEU A 574 -76.30 -7.36 -29.60
CA LEU A 574 -77.51 -6.63 -29.22
C LEU A 574 -77.97 -7.10 -27.84
N ALA A 575 -77.42 -6.48 -26.80
CA ALA A 575 -77.79 -6.65 -25.40
C ALA A 575 -77.74 -5.29 -24.70
N HIS A 576 -78.37 -5.21 -23.53
CA HIS A 576 -78.17 -4.08 -22.61
C HIS A 576 -76.83 -4.23 -21.87
N TYR A 577 -76.11 -3.14 -21.71
CA TYR A 577 -74.85 -3.06 -20.98
C TYR A 577 -74.97 -2.01 -19.87
N ASP A 578 -74.33 -2.20 -18.73
CA ASP A 578 -74.33 -1.19 -17.66
C ASP A 578 -73.52 0.04 -18.08
N ILE A 579 -72.37 -0.21 -18.72
CA ILE A 579 -71.43 0.81 -19.19
C ILE A 579 -71.05 0.51 -20.64
N MET A 580 -70.92 1.54 -21.47
CA MET A 580 -70.40 1.41 -22.83
C MET A 580 -69.33 2.45 -23.10
N ILE A 581 -68.15 2.00 -23.49
CA ILE A 581 -67.06 2.84 -23.99
C ILE A 581 -67.05 2.78 -25.51
N LEU A 582 -67.35 3.90 -26.15
CA LEU A 582 -67.32 4.04 -27.61
C LEU A 582 -66.15 4.93 -28.03
N SER A 583 -65.15 4.33 -28.67
CA SER A 583 -63.98 5.06 -29.16
C SER A 583 -64.16 5.63 -30.56
N VAL A 584 -63.70 6.86 -30.73
CA VAL A 584 -63.60 7.53 -32.03
C VAL A 584 -62.18 7.35 -32.58
N PRO A 585 -62.01 6.93 -33.85
CA PRO A 585 -60.69 6.83 -34.49
C PRO A 585 -59.97 8.18 -34.56
N VAL A 586 -58.64 8.17 -34.37
CA VAL A 586 -57.82 9.39 -34.48
C VAL A 586 -57.83 9.97 -35.91
N THR A 587 -57.96 9.11 -36.93
CA THR A 587 -58.05 9.53 -38.34
C THR A 587 -59.37 10.22 -38.71
N PHE A 588 -60.36 10.20 -37.82
CA PHE A 588 -61.67 10.78 -38.08
C PHE A 588 -61.62 12.32 -38.01
N ARG A 589 -61.94 12.99 -39.14
CA ARG A 589 -61.92 14.47 -39.28
C ARG A 589 -63.24 15.08 -39.79
N GLU A 590 -64.27 14.28 -39.99
CA GLU A 590 -65.56 14.73 -40.54
C GLU A 590 -66.48 15.36 -39.46
N PRO A 591 -67.42 16.25 -39.84
CA PRO A 591 -68.39 16.81 -38.90
C PRO A 591 -69.29 15.72 -38.31
N LEU A 592 -69.43 15.73 -36.98
CA LEU A 592 -70.13 14.74 -36.14
C LEU A 592 -71.64 14.56 -36.41
N THR A 593 -72.21 15.20 -37.43
CA THR A 593 -73.63 15.08 -37.79
C THR A 593 -74.03 13.65 -38.17
N MET A 594 -73.14 12.88 -38.81
CA MET A 594 -73.33 11.46 -39.17
C MET A 594 -73.29 10.49 -37.96
N GLN A 595 -73.01 10.98 -36.75
CA GLN A 595 -72.93 10.13 -35.54
C GLN A 595 -74.14 10.22 -34.62
N HIS A 596 -75.09 11.15 -34.81
CA HIS A 596 -76.25 11.25 -33.91
C HIS A 596 -77.07 9.96 -33.85
N GLU A 597 -77.26 9.27 -34.98
CA GLU A 597 -78.02 8.01 -35.00
C GLU A 597 -77.27 6.87 -34.31
N ARG A 598 -75.95 6.80 -34.50
CA ARG A 598 -75.09 5.81 -33.83
C ARG A 598 -74.96 6.07 -32.32
N LEU A 599 -74.83 7.34 -31.93
CA LEU A 599 -74.79 7.79 -30.54
C LEU A 599 -76.14 7.54 -29.86
N ALA A 600 -77.26 7.89 -30.50
CA ALA A 600 -78.59 7.63 -29.97
C ALA A 600 -78.84 6.12 -29.79
N LYS A 601 -78.41 5.30 -30.77
CA LYS A 601 -78.51 3.85 -30.66
C LYS A 601 -77.61 3.29 -29.55
N ALA A 602 -76.37 3.78 -29.42
CA ALA A 602 -75.47 3.39 -28.35
C ALA A 602 -76.04 3.77 -26.97
N ALA A 603 -76.52 5.02 -26.82
CA ALA A 603 -77.15 5.51 -25.59
C ALA A 603 -78.41 4.72 -25.22
N SER A 604 -79.15 4.17 -26.19
CA SER A 604 -80.30 3.30 -25.91
C SER A 604 -79.94 1.89 -25.43
N MET A 605 -78.67 1.48 -25.56
CA MET A 605 -78.17 0.15 -25.20
C MET A 605 -77.35 0.14 -23.90
N THR A 606 -77.17 1.29 -23.26
CA THR A 606 -76.37 1.43 -22.04
C THR A 606 -76.99 2.41 -21.04
N ASP A 607 -76.74 2.20 -19.75
CA ASP A 607 -77.10 3.17 -18.71
C ASP A 607 -76.08 4.31 -18.62
N PHE A 608 -74.84 4.07 -19.09
CA PHE A 608 -73.77 5.05 -19.07
C PHE A 608 -72.90 4.94 -20.32
N LEU A 609 -72.96 5.97 -21.15
CA LEU A 609 -72.18 6.05 -22.39
C LEU A 609 -70.96 6.94 -22.20
N LEU A 610 -69.78 6.35 -22.30
CA LEU A 610 -68.49 7.04 -22.26
C LEU A 610 -67.90 7.09 -23.68
N LEU A 611 -67.54 8.30 -24.14
CA LEU A 611 -66.89 8.50 -25.43
C LEU A 611 -65.39 8.68 -25.25
N ALA A 612 -64.58 7.91 -25.98
CA ALA A 612 -63.14 8.12 -26.06
C ALA A 612 -62.80 8.90 -27.34
N LEU A 613 -62.40 10.16 -27.17
CA LEU A 613 -62.23 11.15 -28.24
C LEU A 613 -60.75 11.42 -28.52
N PRO A 614 -60.36 11.62 -29.79
CA PRO A 614 -59.05 12.19 -30.10
C PRO A 614 -58.99 13.68 -29.71
N CYS A 615 -57.79 14.21 -29.50
CA CYS A 615 -57.58 15.56 -28.97
C CYS A 615 -58.27 16.66 -29.77
N HIS A 616 -58.25 16.59 -31.11
CA HIS A 616 -58.90 17.59 -31.98
C HIS A 616 -60.43 17.56 -31.90
N ALA A 617 -61.04 16.45 -31.48
CA ALA A 617 -62.49 16.31 -31.34
C ALA A 617 -63.03 16.81 -29.99
N GLN A 618 -62.15 17.22 -29.06
CA GLN A 618 -62.54 17.72 -27.73
C GLN A 618 -63.44 18.96 -27.79
N ILE A 619 -63.25 19.81 -28.81
CA ILE A 619 -64.05 21.03 -29.04
C ILE A 619 -65.55 20.70 -29.16
N ASN A 620 -65.88 19.47 -29.56
CA ASN A 620 -67.26 19.02 -29.71
C ASN A 620 -67.81 18.26 -28.49
N ALA A 621 -67.05 18.13 -27.40
CA ALA A 621 -67.43 17.32 -26.24
C ALA A 621 -68.77 17.75 -25.63
N GLU A 622 -69.06 19.06 -25.50
CA GLU A 622 -70.34 19.53 -24.95
C GLU A 622 -71.54 19.15 -25.82
N LYS A 623 -71.40 19.26 -27.14
CA LYS A 623 -72.45 18.87 -28.09
C LYS A 623 -72.69 17.36 -28.05
N LEU A 624 -71.64 16.57 -27.85
CA LEU A 624 -71.74 15.12 -27.72
C LEU A 624 -72.41 14.71 -26.40
N LYS A 625 -72.14 15.44 -25.30
CA LYS A 625 -72.84 15.26 -24.03
C LYS A 625 -74.34 15.56 -24.16
N GLN A 626 -74.70 16.67 -24.82
CA GLN A 626 -76.10 16.98 -25.15
C GLN A 626 -76.75 15.92 -26.05
N GLY A 627 -75.97 15.19 -26.84
CA GLY A 627 -76.40 14.10 -27.70
C GLY A 627 -76.55 12.73 -27.02
N GLY A 628 -76.43 12.65 -25.69
CA GLY A 628 -76.67 11.41 -24.91
C GLY A 628 -75.41 10.72 -24.38
N ALA A 629 -74.22 11.31 -24.50
CA ALA A 629 -73.03 10.81 -23.82
C ALA A 629 -72.97 11.29 -22.36
N ALA A 630 -72.73 10.38 -21.42
CA ALA A 630 -72.59 10.72 -20.01
C ALA A 630 -71.23 11.39 -19.72
N ALA A 631 -70.15 10.85 -20.31
CA ALA A 631 -68.81 11.39 -20.16
C ALA A 631 -68.01 11.31 -21.49
N CYS A 632 -67.04 12.20 -21.63
CA CYS A 632 -66.11 12.23 -22.77
C CYS A 632 -64.68 12.25 -22.23
N LEU A 633 -63.89 11.23 -22.55
CA LEU A 633 -62.47 11.14 -22.20
C LEU A 633 -61.60 11.34 -23.43
N LEU A 634 -60.40 11.87 -23.23
CA LEU A 634 -59.39 11.95 -24.27
C LEU A 634 -58.62 10.64 -24.40
N LYS A 635 -58.28 10.29 -25.64
CA LYS A 635 -57.29 9.24 -25.91
C LYS A 635 -55.86 9.76 -25.62
N PRO A 636 -54.93 8.88 -25.21
CA PRO A 636 -55.16 7.49 -24.81
C PRO A 636 -55.93 7.37 -23.50
N LEU A 637 -56.69 6.27 -23.36
CA LEU A 637 -57.41 5.95 -22.13
C LEU A 637 -56.43 5.41 -21.09
N THR A 638 -56.08 6.24 -20.11
CA THR A 638 -55.15 5.89 -19.03
C THR A 638 -55.88 5.55 -17.73
N SER A 639 -55.23 4.77 -16.86
CA SER A 639 -55.81 4.31 -15.58
C SER A 639 -56.34 5.44 -14.71
N THR A 640 -55.59 6.54 -14.67
CA THR A 640 -55.83 7.77 -13.91
C THR A 640 -57.09 8.51 -14.33
N ARG A 641 -57.58 8.30 -15.55
CA ARG A 641 -58.78 8.97 -16.09
C ARG A 641 -59.95 8.03 -16.28
N LEU A 642 -59.66 6.81 -16.74
CA LEU A 642 -60.69 5.82 -17.02
C LEU A 642 -61.32 5.32 -15.72
N LEU A 643 -60.51 4.96 -14.71
CA LEU A 643 -61.04 4.38 -13.48
C LEU A 643 -61.95 5.36 -12.72
N PRO A 644 -61.58 6.64 -12.51
CA PRO A 644 -62.49 7.62 -11.91
C PRO A 644 -63.81 7.78 -12.68
N ALA A 645 -63.75 7.86 -14.00
CA ALA A 645 -64.95 7.99 -14.85
C ALA A 645 -65.86 6.74 -14.79
N LEU A 646 -65.28 5.55 -14.61
CA LEU A 646 -66.06 4.33 -14.37
C LEU A 646 -66.65 4.29 -12.96
N THR A 647 -65.95 4.77 -11.94
CA THR A 647 -66.51 4.85 -10.58
C THR A 647 -67.58 5.93 -10.42
N GLU A 648 -67.56 6.98 -11.25
CA GLU A 648 -68.62 8.00 -11.31
C GLU A 648 -69.98 7.37 -11.66
N TYR A 649 -70.01 6.38 -12.55
CA TYR A 649 -71.22 5.58 -12.82
C TYR A 649 -71.79 4.95 -11.55
N CYS A 650 -70.93 4.41 -10.69
CA CYS A 650 -71.36 3.83 -9.42
C CYS A 650 -71.98 4.89 -8.50
N GLN A 651 -71.37 6.08 -8.42
CA GLN A 651 -71.89 7.17 -7.59
C GLN A 651 -73.23 7.70 -8.10
N LEU A 652 -73.42 7.77 -9.41
CA LEU A 652 -74.66 8.23 -10.04
C LEU A 652 -75.82 7.22 -9.90
N ASN A 653 -75.51 5.92 -9.82
CA ASN A 653 -76.52 4.84 -9.78
C ASN A 653 -76.66 4.13 -8.43
N HIS A 654 -75.86 4.47 -7.41
CA HIS A 654 -76.14 4.07 -6.03
C HIS A 654 -77.12 5.06 -5.38
N HIS A 655 -78.26 4.56 -4.93
CA HIS A 655 -78.97 5.18 -3.82
C HIS A 655 -78.00 5.24 -2.63
N PRO A 656 -77.80 6.40 -1.99
CA PRO A 656 -76.88 6.51 -0.89
C PRO A 656 -77.43 5.70 0.29
N GLU A 657 -76.81 4.57 0.61
CA GLU A 657 -76.74 4.18 2.01
C GLU A 657 -75.93 5.26 2.73
N PRO A 658 -76.47 5.88 3.80
CA PRO A 658 -75.88 7.08 4.36
C PRO A 658 -74.61 6.72 5.13
N LEU A 659 -73.47 6.89 4.49
CA LEU A 659 -72.29 7.35 5.19
C LEU A 659 -72.45 8.86 5.33
N LEU A 660 -72.80 9.29 6.54
CA LEU A 660 -72.86 10.69 6.96
C LEU A 660 -71.52 11.38 6.66
N MET A 661 -71.45 12.10 5.54
CA MET A 661 -70.51 13.22 5.38
C MET A 661 -71.32 14.50 5.47
N ASP A 662 -71.18 15.13 6.63
CA ASP A 662 -71.79 16.40 6.97
C ASP A 662 -71.28 17.48 6.00
N THR A 663 -72.19 18.06 5.20
CA THR A 663 -71.90 19.26 4.39
C THR A 663 -72.29 20.55 5.13
N SER A 664 -72.39 20.49 6.47
CA SER A 664 -72.41 21.71 7.27
C SER A 664 -70.99 22.24 7.43
N LYS A 665 -70.73 23.47 6.97
CA LYS A 665 -69.49 24.20 7.29
C LYS A 665 -69.21 24.10 8.78
N ILE A 666 -67.97 23.79 9.14
CA ILE A 666 -67.58 23.62 10.54
C ILE A 666 -67.72 25.00 11.22
N THR A 667 -68.42 25.04 12.36
CA THR A 667 -68.54 26.26 13.19
C THR A 667 -67.18 26.57 13.82
N MET A 668 -66.31 27.19 13.03
CA MET A 668 -64.94 27.53 13.37
C MET A 668 -64.59 28.90 12.79
N THR A 669 -63.87 29.71 13.56
CA THR A 669 -63.34 31.00 13.16
C THR A 669 -61.83 30.88 12.97
N VAL A 670 -61.38 30.92 11.71
CA VAL A 670 -59.98 30.69 11.33
C VAL A 670 -59.33 31.98 10.87
N MET A 671 -58.13 32.27 11.36
CA MET A 671 -57.31 33.38 10.85
C MET A 671 -56.24 32.83 9.90
N ALA A 672 -56.14 33.38 8.68
CA ALA A 672 -55.05 33.11 7.76
C ALA A 672 -54.16 34.35 7.61
N VAL A 673 -52.85 34.15 7.71
CA VAL A 673 -51.85 35.24 7.69
C VAL A 673 -50.76 34.94 6.68
N ASP A 674 -50.61 35.80 5.67
CA ASP A 674 -49.58 35.69 4.63
C ASP A 674 -49.30 37.08 4.03
N ASP A 675 -48.03 37.44 3.83
CA ASP A 675 -47.64 38.74 3.29
C ASP A 675 -47.83 38.84 1.77
N ASN A 676 -48.00 37.69 1.09
CA ASN A 676 -48.29 37.63 -0.32
C ASN A 676 -49.81 37.62 -0.57
N PRO A 677 -50.36 38.65 -1.23
CA PRO A 677 -51.81 38.78 -1.45
C PRO A 677 -52.40 37.67 -2.31
N ALA A 678 -51.61 37.01 -3.17
CA ALA A 678 -52.08 35.89 -3.97
C ALA A 678 -52.28 34.62 -3.12
N ASN A 679 -51.35 34.34 -2.20
CA ASN A 679 -51.43 33.19 -1.29
C ASN A 679 -52.55 33.39 -0.28
N LEU A 680 -52.63 34.58 0.33
CA LEU A 680 -53.67 34.93 1.29
C LEU A 680 -55.07 34.74 0.70
N LYS A 681 -55.27 35.16 -0.56
CA LYS A 681 -56.53 34.99 -1.28
C LYS A 681 -56.85 33.53 -1.58
N LEU A 682 -55.85 32.72 -1.92
CA LEU A 682 -56.02 31.29 -2.15
C LEU A 682 -56.42 30.55 -0.87
N ILE A 683 -55.69 30.79 0.22
CA ILE A 683 -55.99 30.18 1.54
C ILE A 683 -57.38 30.60 2.02
N GLY A 684 -57.74 31.88 1.83
CA GLY A 684 -59.07 32.38 2.13
C GLY A 684 -60.17 31.64 1.36
N ALA A 685 -60.02 31.48 0.04
CA ALA A 685 -61.00 30.76 -0.77
C ALA A 685 -61.16 29.28 -0.35
N LEU A 686 -60.06 28.60 -0.03
CA LEU A 686 -60.11 27.20 0.43
C LEU A 686 -60.78 27.06 1.81
N LEU A 687 -60.54 28.01 2.72
CA LEU A 687 -61.16 28.00 4.05
C LEU A 687 -62.63 28.41 4.02
N GLU A 688 -63.02 29.37 3.17
CA GLU A 688 -64.40 29.85 3.06
C GLU A 688 -65.39 28.73 2.76
N ASP A 689 -64.98 27.69 2.02
CA ASP A 689 -65.83 26.53 1.70
C ASP A 689 -65.93 25.52 2.86
N LYS A 690 -64.98 25.51 3.80
CA LYS A 690 -64.89 24.54 4.90
C LYS A 690 -65.35 25.07 6.26
N VAL A 691 -65.13 26.35 6.56
CA VAL A 691 -65.39 26.95 7.88
C VAL A 691 -66.36 28.13 7.81
N GLN A 692 -67.00 28.43 8.94
CA GLN A 692 -68.06 29.44 9.01
C GLN A 692 -67.55 30.88 8.95
N HIS A 693 -66.36 31.17 9.49
CA HIS A 693 -65.76 32.51 9.45
C HIS A 693 -64.25 32.42 9.20
N VAL A 694 -63.79 33.15 8.19
CA VAL A 694 -62.35 33.33 7.88
C VAL A 694 -61.98 34.79 8.06
N GLU A 695 -60.86 35.05 8.73
CA GLU A 695 -60.25 36.39 8.83
C GLU A 695 -58.90 36.36 8.12
N LEU A 696 -58.68 37.28 7.17
CA LEU A 696 -57.45 37.36 6.39
C LEU A 696 -56.57 38.50 6.91
N CYS A 697 -55.31 38.21 7.19
CA CYS A 697 -54.32 39.19 7.62
C CYS A 697 -53.11 39.21 6.67
N ASP A 698 -52.66 40.40 6.29
CA ASP A 698 -51.55 40.63 5.35
C ASP A 698 -50.17 40.75 6.03
N SER A 699 -50.13 40.70 7.36
CA SER A 699 -48.91 40.89 8.14
C SER A 699 -49.08 40.34 9.55
N GLY A 700 -47.95 39.97 10.18
CA GLY A 700 -47.95 39.55 11.59
C GLY A 700 -48.54 40.61 12.52
N HIS A 701 -48.32 41.91 12.25
CA HIS A 701 -48.82 42.99 13.10
C HIS A 701 -50.34 43.04 13.09
N GLN A 702 -50.92 42.94 11.90
CA GLN A 702 -52.38 42.89 11.73
C GLN A 702 -52.97 41.64 12.40
N ALA A 703 -52.29 40.49 12.30
CA ALA A 703 -52.71 39.26 12.97
C ALA A 703 -52.77 39.40 14.50
N VAL A 704 -51.74 40.01 15.11
CA VAL A 704 -51.72 40.26 16.56
C VAL A 704 -52.83 41.24 16.97
N ASP A 705 -53.06 42.30 16.19
CA ASP A 705 -54.10 43.28 16.50
C ASP A 705 -55.52 42.70 16.35
N ARG A 706 -55.74 41.80 15.38
CA ARG A 706 -57.00 41.06 15.26
C ARG A 706 -57.19 40.05 16.38
N ALA A 707 -56.13 39.34 16.78
CA ALA A 707 -56.17 38.41 17.90
C ALA A 707 -56.49 39.09 19.26
N LYS A 708 -56.25 40.41 19.40
CA LYS A 708 -56.69 41.21 20.56
C LYS A 708 -58.19 41.51 20.55
N GLN A 709 -58.79 41.58 19.37
CA GLN A 709 -60.18 42.04 19.18
C GLN A 709 -61.18 40.88 19.18
N MET A 710 -60.78 39.70 18.74
CA MET A 710 -61.63 38.51 18.63
C MET A 710 -60.87 37.23 18.96
N GLN A 711 -61.61 36.18 19.32
CA GLN A 711 -61.07 34.84 19.57
C GLN A 711 -61.06 34.02 18.28
N PHE A 712 -60.01 33.23 18.06
CA PHE A 712 -59.87 32.33 16.93
C PHE A 712 -59.78 30.89 17.41
N ASP A 713 -60.29 29.96 16.61
CA ASP A 713 -60.23 28.53 16.88
C ASP A 713 -59.00 27.89 16.24
N LEU A 714 -58.47 28.49 15.17
CA LEU A 714 -57.27 28.07 14.46
C LEU A 714 -56.60 29.27 13.77
N ILE A 715 -55.27 29.28 13.74
CA ILE A 715 -54.49 30.30 13.04
C ILE A 715 -53.52 29.62 12.08
N LEU A 716 -53.64 29.91 10.78
CA LEU A 716 -52.65 29.56 9.77
C LEU A 716 -51.71 30.75 9.59
N MET A 717 -50.43 30.57 9.92
CA MET A 717 -49.47 31.67 10.01
C MET A 717 -48.27 31.41 9.11
N ASP A 718 -48.04 32.27 8.12
CA ASP A 718 -46.76 32.28 7.41
C ASP A 718 -45.61 32.62 8.35
N ILE A 719 -44.52 31.87 8.26
CA ILE A 719 -43.33 32.12 9.09
C ILE A 719 -42.57 33.34 8.56
N GLN A 720 -42.43 33.45 7.23
CA GLN A 720 -41.51 34.41 6.60
C GLN A 720 -42.27 35.66 6.14
N MET A 721 -42.53 36.56 7.09
CA MET A 721 -43.16 37.85 6.80
C MET A 721 -42.21 39.02 7.14
N PRO A 722 -42.28 40.15 6.40
CA PRO A 722 -41.51 41.35 6.69
C PRO A 722 -41.93 42.01 8.01
N ASP A 723 -40.99 42.73 8.63
CA ASP A 723 -41.10 43.45 9.92
C ASP A 723 -41.32 42.57 11.16
N MET A 724 -42.35 41.73 11.17
CA MET A 724 -42.61 40.76 12.24
C MET A 724 -42.86 39.38 11.64
N ASP A 725 -41.95 38.45 11.95
CA ASP A 725 -42.05 37.06 11.51
C ASP A 725 -43.19 36.32 12.21
N GLY A 726 -43.63 35.20 11.62
CA GLY A 726 -44.75 34.41 12.11
C GLY A 726 -44.50 33.78 13.48
N ILE A 727 -43.24 33.53 13.83
CA ILE A 727 -42.85 32.99 15.14
C ILE A 727 -43.09 34.04 16.22
N ARG A 728 -42.62 35.27 16.01
CA ARG A 728 -42.80 36.36 16.94
C ARG A 728 -44.27 36.77 17.05
N ALA A 729 -45.02 36.72 15.95
CA ALA A 729 -46.47 36.93 15.97
C ALA A 729 -47.17 35.86 16.83
N CYS A 730 -46.81 34.58 16.68
CA CYS A 730 -47.33 33.47 17.48
C CYS A 730 -47.08 33.69 18.98
N GLU A 731 -45.85 34.03 19.37
CA GLU A 731 -45.50 34.31 20.78
C GLU A 731 -46.34 35.43 21.39
N LEU A 732 -46.60 36.51 20.62
CA LEU A 732 -47.42 37.64 21.08
C LEU A 732 -48.90 37.29 21.17
N ILE A 733 -49.41 36.47 20.24
CA ILE A 733 -50.80 36.00 20.26
C ILE A 733 -51.03 35.09 21.47
N HIS A 734 -50.12 34.17 21.78
CA HIS A 734 -50.22 33.29 22.94
C HIS A 734 -50.08 34.01 24.29
N GLN A 735 -49.56 35.24 24.33
CA GLN A 735 -49.57 36.07 25.54
C GLN A 735 -50.95 36.69 25.84
N LEU A 736 -51.89 36.67 24.89
CA LEU A 736 -53.23 37.23 25.08
C LEU A 736 -54.12 36.25 25.87
N PRO A 737 -54.85 36.71 26.92
CA PRO A 737 -55.63 35.83 27.81
C PRO A 737 -56.65 34.92 27.11
N HIS A 738 -57.15 35.32 25.93
CA HIS A 738 -58.18 34.60 25.18
C HIS A 738 -57.62 33.77 24.00
N GLN A 739 -56.31 33.76 23.79
CA GLN A 739 -55.66 33.05 22.67
C GLN A 739 -54.54 32.11 23.11
N GLN A 740 -54.33 31.94 24.43
CA GLN A 740 -53.28 31.08 25.01
C GLN A 740 -53.30 29.62 24.52
N GLN A 741 -54.48 29.11 24.17
CA GLN A 741 -54.67 27.72 23.74
C GLN A 741 -55.01 27.60 22.25
N THR A 742 -55.03 28.71 21.52
CA THR A 742 -55.39 28.70 20.11
C THR A 742 -54.29 28.02 19.31
N PRO A 743 -54.60 26.94 18.56
CA PRO A 743 -53.61 26.25 17.76
C PRO A 743 -53.11 27.15 16.62
N VAL A 744 -51.78 27.26 16.49
CA VAL A 744 -51.13 27.99 15.40
C VAL A 744 -50.40 26.99 14.52
N ILE A 745 -50.79 26.89 13.25
CA ILE A 745 -50.16 26.05 12.24
C ILE A 745 -49.27 26.92 11.36
N ALA A 746 -47.98 26.60 11.31
CA ALA A 746 -47.00 27.30 10.47
C ALA A 746 -47.22 26.97 8.99
N VAL A 747 -47.25 27.96 8.13
CA VAL A 747 -47.25 27.78 6.67
C VAL A 747 -45.85 28.11 6.15
N THR A 748 -45.15 27.15 5.52
CA THR A 748 -43.74 27.30 5.12
C THR A 748 -43.45 26.77 3.72
N ALA A 749 -42.51 27.40 3.00
CA ALA A 749 -42.08 26.94 1.68
C ALA A 749 -41.14 25.72 1.71
N HIS A 750 -40.55 25.35 2.85
CA HIS A 750 -39.60 24.25 2.96
C HIS A 750 -39.92 23.33 4.15
N ALA A 751 -40.51 22.17 3.88
CA ALA A 751 -40.77 21.13 4.89
C ALA A 751 -39.56 20.17 5.02
N MET A 752 -38.41 20.65 5.49
CA MET A 752 -37.25 19.77 5.75
C MET A 752 -37.26 19.22 7.17
N ALA A 753 -36.85 17.95 7.32
CA ALA A 753 -36.64 17.30 8.62
C ALA A 753 -35.59 18.08 9.42
N GLY A 754 -36.05 18.75 10.49
CA GLY A 754 -35.23 19.61 11.38
C GLY A 754 -35.82 21.00 11.64
N GLN A 755 -36.66 21.54 10.73
CA GLN A 755 -37.42 22.77 11.01
C GLN A 755 -38.64 22.51 11.92
N LYS A 756 -39.22 21.31 11.84
CA LYS A 756 -40.37 20.88 12.66
C LYS A 756 -40.12 21.07 14.16
N GLU A 757 -38.97 20.63 14.67
CA GLU A 757 -38.62 20.72 16.09
C GLU A 757 -38.49 22.18 16.56
N LYS A 758 -37.95 23.06 15.70
CA LYS A 758 -37.83 24.49 16.00
C LYS A 758 -39.20 25.18 16.07
N LEU A 759 -40.11 24.88 15.14
CA LEU A 759 -41.45 25.47 15.12
C LEU A 759 -42.30 25.02 16.30
N LEU A 760 -42.24 23.72 16.63
CA LEU A 760 -42.90 23.18 17.82
C LEU A 760 -42.33 23.78 19.12
N SER A 761 -41.00 23.94 19.21
CA SER A 761 -40.36 24.57 20.37
C SER A 761 -40.70 26.05 20.54
N ALA A 762 -41.09 26.72 19.46
CA ALA A 762 -41.48 28.13 19.44
C ALA A 762 -42.98 28.37 19.71
N GLY A 763 -43.72 27.31 20.07
CA GLY A 763 -45.13 27.39 20.47
C GLY A 763 -46.13 27.08 19.36
N MET A 764 -45.70 26.85 18.12
CA MET A 764 -46.62 26.42 17.05
C MET A 764 -47.00 24.95 17.21
N ASN A 765 -48.21 24.58 16.77
CA ASN A 765 -48.80 23.27 17.02
C ASN A 765 -48.57 22.28 15.88
N ASP A 766 -48.47 22.77 14.64
CA ASP A 766 -48.14 21.97 13.46
C ASP A 766 -47.61 22.84 12.31
N TYR A 767 -47.35 22.25 11.14
CA TYR A 767 -46.97 22.98 9.93
C TYR A 767 -47.60 22.44 8.64
N LEU A 768 -47.77 23.32 7.66
CA LEU A 768 -48.23 23.06 6.29
C LEU A 768 -47.19 23.57 5.28
N ALA A 769 -46.94 22.78 4.25
CA ALA A 769 -46.03 23.17 3.16
C ALA A 769 -46.78 24.01 2.11
N LYS A 770 -46.14 25.07 1.59
CA LYS A 770 -46.62 25.82 0.42
C LYS A 770 -46.21 25.10 -0.87
N PRO A 771 -47.08 25.01 -1.90
CA PRO A 771 -48.46 25.50 -1.95
C PRO A 771 -49.42 24.63 -1.11
N ILE A 772 -50.39 25.27 -0.44
CA ILE A 772 -51.36 24.53 0.38
C ILE A 772 -52.35 23.80 -0.53
N GLU A 773 -52.45 22.48 -0.34
CA GLU A 773 -53.39 21.59 -1.04
C GLU A 773 -54.68 21.43 -0.22
N GLU A 774 -55.84 21.37 -0.87
CA GLU A 774 -57.16 21.31 -0.24
C GLU A 774 -57.37 20.08 0.66
N GLU A 775 -56.71 18.95 0.35
CA GLU A 775 -56.81 17.71 1.15
C GLU A 775 -56.07 17.80 2.49
N LYS A 776 -55.04 18.64 2.57
CA LYS A 776 -54.23 18.81 3.80
C LYS A 776 -54.81 19.85 4.77
N LEU A 777 -55.76 20.66 4.29
CA LEU A 777 -56.44 21.74 5.00
C LEU A 777 -57.78 21.25 5.57
#